data_AF-A0A0E0DWS0-F1
#
_entry.id   AF-A0A0E0DWS0-F1
#
_cell.length_a   1.000
_cell.length_b   1.000
_cell.length_c   1.000
_cell.angle_alpha   90.00
_cell.angle_beta   90.00
_cell.angle_gamma   90.00
#
_symmetry.space_group_name_H-M   'P 1'
#
loop_
_entity.id
_entity.type
_entity.pdbx_description
1 polymer ?
#
loop_
_entity_poly.entity_id
_entity_poly.type
_entity_poly.pdbx_seq_one_letter_code
_entity_poly.pdbx_strand_id
1 'polypeptide(L)'
;MDLSVRMSSLVRVLAVSHVHPDEAAVGAAWPPPNTVELSFLDSFQVARGAIQRLFFYEGDDLPPFQSIVGALQSSLAAALPVSLPLAGKLAYLPESGDVVIDYSPDAVSPGVRFVEAEYSGSVDDMRRLAGDDEHQIEAFLQSCRSSRDDNVGGGGAGGAVAVGVAIHHGVADGQSVWQFIKAWAAAARGGSPAAGPGLVPPTFDRSMIRHPKVDGHQLSRTFLHKMSPALPVVTPLPMGVDMSQQRRRTFLLNAGEIESLKQRISESDAGREQLRNRLSTYVAISSLAWTSIVRAKSLDAADKVYFMVSADCRRRLRPSADEGYFGNCVTTCVAKAISGDLSAGSDDGLAGLARAAAAIQRAIREGLEVPFGNSERWLNGATATTPPVRSFTRSGSSHRYMAYEADFGWGAPSRAELATVYGEEVVMMLGAADGGVQVSVVLRRALMDAFATYFRRQLVTPLPMGVDMSQQRRRTFLLNAGEIESLKQRISESDAGREQLRNRLSTYVAISSLAWTSIVRAKSLDAADKVYFMVSADCRRRLRPSADEGYFGNCVTTCVAKAISGDLSAGSDDGLAGLARAAAAIQRAIREGLEVPFGNSERWLNGATATTPPVRSFTRSGSSHRYMAYEADFGWGAPSRAELATVYGEEVVMMLGAADGGVQVSVVLRRALMDAFATYFRRQLVASSMSSLVRVLAVSHVLPDEVAAGGAWPPPPPHVVELSFLDNLQVSKAAIQRLFFYDGGSLPPFESVVRSLQSSLAAVLAVFLPLAGKLAYLPEPGDVVIDYSPDAVSPSVKFVEAEYSGSVDDMRRLASDDEHHTEAFLQLVPELEVSMLPAPLLAVQVTRPRDDHAGGGGGAVAVDVAIHHGVADGQSVWQFIKAWAAAARGGSPAGQGLVPPTFDRSRIRHPTADSHELARTILHKMSPALPVVTPRSKPADMAQQRRRTFLLSAGEIQSLKQRISESETGGELLHNRLSTYVAISSLAWTSIVRAKCGALDAAADDVYFMVSADCRRRLRPPADEGYFGNCIAIAIARASAGELLDDDGLAGLARAAAAIQAAIRDELELEDPVGGAERWAERLAAIPRGRLTAAGSSHRFMAYGTDFGWGAPSRVELVTVYGNELVAMLGGAADGGVQVSVVLGRAFMDAFADNFRRQVVACPNSTVSRCRHH
;
A
#
# COMPACT_ATOMS: atom_id res chain seq x y z
N MET A 1 27.09 14.29 -7.16
CA MET A 1 27.76 14.50 -5.86
C MET A 1 27.10 13.59 -4.84
N ASP A 2 27.93 12.93 -4.04
CA ASP A 2 27.68 11.63 -3.42
C ASP A 2 26.72 11.70 -2.21
N LEU A 3 25.74 10.79 -2.15
CA LEU A 3 24.73 10.70 -1.08
C LEU A 3 25.36 10.37 0.29
N SER A 4 26.61 9.90 0.31
CA SER A 4 27.44 9.69 1.49
C SER A 4 27.80 10.99 2.22
N VAL A 5 27.81 12.15 1.53
CA VAL A 5 28.18 13.45 2.11
C VAL A 5 27.01 14.18 2.77
N ARG A 6 25.74 13.82 2.48
CA ARG A 6 24.56 14.47 3.08
C ARG A 6 24.10 13.89 4.42
N MET A 7 24.58 12.71 4.83
CA MET A 7 24.16 12.11 6.10
C MET A 7 25.03 12.49 7.30
N SER A 8 26.20 13.10 7.09
CA SER A 8 27.05 13.60 8.18
C SER A 8 26.47 14.84 8.89
N SER A 9 25.26 15.30 8.52
CA SER A 9 24.65 16.54 9.04
C SER A 9 23.38 16.34 9.88
N LEU A 10 22.94 15.11 10.19
CA LEU A 10 21.69 14.84 10.92
C LEU A 10 21.86 14.58 12.42
N VAL A 11 23.07 14.29 12.87
CA VAL A 11 23.39 14.06 14.29
C VAL A 11 24.47 15.03 14.68
N ARG A 12 24.18 15.89 15.66
CA ARG A 12 25.11 16.85 16.21
C ARG A 12 25.55 16.37 17.59
N VAL A 13 26.85 16.11 17.78
CA VAL A 13 27.39 15.82 19.11
C VAL A 13 27.30 17.10 19.95
N LEU A 14 26.62 16.99 21.09
CA LEU A 14 26.44 18.07 22.06
C LEU A 14 27.59 18.11 23.06
N ALA A 15 27.98 16.94 23.56
CA ALA A 15 29.06 16.80 24.52
C ALA A 15 29.73 15.42 24.42
N VAL A 16 31.02 15.37 24.76
CA VAL A 16 31.75 14.13 24.99
C VAL A 16 32.31 14.19 26.40
N SER A 17 31.87 13.27 27.24
CA SER A 17 32.30 13.11 28.63
C SER A 17 32.93 11.73 28.82
N HIS A 18 33.52 11.51 29.99
CA HIS A 18 34.10 10.21 30.35
C HIS A 18 33.52 9.79 31.70
N VAL A 19 32.99 8.57 31.75
CA VAL A 19 32.39 8.00 32.96
C VAL A 19 33.41 7.08 33.61
N HIS A 20 33.74 7.40 34.86
CA HIS A 20 34.67 6.62 35.67
C HIS A 20 33.87 5.66 36.58
N PRO A 21 34.42 4.48 36.88
CA PRO A 21 33.83 3.60 37.87
C PRO A 21 33.81 4.26 39.25
N ASP A 22 32.76 4.02 40.04
CA ASP A 22 32.63 4.57 41.40
C ASP A 22 33.79 4.13 42.31
N GLU A 23 34.65 5.08 42.69
CA GLU A 23 35.86 4.84 43.49
C GLU A 23 35.55 4.17 44.84
N ALA A 24 34.41 4.49 45.46
CA ALA A 24 34.01 3.90 46.74
C ALA A 24 33.65 2.42 46.61
N ALA A 25 33.11 2.01 45.46
CA ALA A 25 32.82 0.62 45.12
C ALA A 25 34.05 -0.13 44.57
N VAL A 26 35.02 0.59 43.99
CA VAL A 26 36.29 0.05 43.47
C VAL A 26 37.32 -0.19 44.58
N GLY A 27 37.17 0.43 45.77
CA GLY A 27 38.11 0.39 46.89
C GLY A 27 38.49 -0.99 47.45
N ALA A 28 37.88 -2.08 46.98
CA ALA A 28 38.25 -3.47 47.26
C ALA A 28 38.61 -4.32 46.01
N ALA A 29 38.49 -3.76 44.80
CA ALA A 29 38.55 -4.46 43.50
C ALA A 29 39.87 -4.30 42.73
N TRP A 30 40.91 -3.70 43.36
CA TRP A 30 42.20 -3.41 42.70
C TRP A 30 43.44 -4.21 43.15
N PRO A 31 43.40 -5.50 43.50
CA PRO A 31 44.63 -6.26 43.66
C PRO A 31 45.19 -6.65 42.27
N PRO A 32 46.50 -6.48 42.02
CA PRO A 32 47.12 -7.00 40.81
C PRO A 32 46.98 -8.54 40.72
N PRO A 33 46.98 -9.11 39.50
CA PRO A 33 47.29 -8.46 38.23
C PRO A 33 46.13 -7.64 37.66
N ASN A 34 46.46 -6.48 37.05
CA ASN A 34 45.48 -5.55 36.44
C ASN A 34 45.32 -5.77 34.92
N THR A 35 45.51 -7.02 34.49
CA THR A 35 45.41 -7.43 33.09
C THR A 35 44.59 -8.70 32.98
N VAL A 36 43.75 -8.79 31.94
CA VAL A 36 43.07 -10.03 31.54
C VAL A 36 43.63 -10.49 30.21
N GLU A 37 44.25 -11.65 30.19
CA GLU A 37 44.74 -12.26 28.94
C GLU A 37 43.58 -12.66 28.04
N LEU A 38 43.71 -12.52 26.72
CA LEU A 38 42.69 -12.96 25.79
C LEU A 38 42.77 -14.46 25.53
N SER A 39 41.62 -15.15 25.51
CA SER A 39 41.58 -16.51 24.99
C SER A 39 41.75 -16.52 23.47
N PHE A 40 41.98 -17.70 22.88
CA PHE A 40 42.06 -17.80 21.42
C PHE A 40 40.71 -17.52 20.74
N LEU A 41 39.59 -17.70 21.44
CA LEU A 41 38.26 -17.34 20.95
C LEU A 41 38.06 -15.81 20.92
N ASP A 42 38.66 -15.10 21.87
CA ASP A 42 38.68 -13.63 21.91
C ASP A 42 39.58 -13.04 20.84
N SER A 43 40.78 -13.60 20.72
CA SER A 43 41.81 -13.20 19.76
C SER A 43 41.32 -13.24 18.32
N PHE A 44 40.49 -14.23 17.98
CA PHE A 44 39.84 -14.33 16.66
C PHE A 44 38.92 -13.14 16.35
N GLN A 45 38.34 -12.51 17.36
CA GLN A 45 37.39 -11.40 17.22
C GLN A 45 38.06 -10.02 17.28
N VAL A 46 39.35 -9.94 17.60
CA VAL A 46 40.06 -8.65 17.75
C VAL A 46 40.00 -7.84 16.45
N ALA A 47 40.21 -8.48 15.30
CA ALA A 47 40.16 -7.81 13.98
C ALA A 47 38.74 -7.44 13.51
N ARG A 48 37.68 -7.82 14.25
CA ARG A 48 36.28 -7.50 13.90
C ARG A 48 35.80 -6.18 14.51
N GLY A 49 36.52 -5.59 15.47
CA GLY A 49 36.13 -4.31 16.07
C GLY A 49 34.92 -4.41 17.01
N ALA A 50 34.08 -3.37 17.07
CA ALA A 50 33.01 -3.24 18.08
C ALA A 50 31.63 -3.74 17.61
N ILE A 51 30.94 -4.43 18.53
CA ILE A 51 29.51 -4.75 18.47
C ILE A 51 28.72 -3.52 18.92
N GLN A 52 27.83 -3.00 18.06
CA GLN A 52 27.06 -1.80 18.29
C GLN A 52 25.56 -2.10 18.32
N ARG A 53 24.87 -1.55 19.32
CA ARG A 53 23.42 -1.70 19.54
C ARG A 53 22.78 -0.33 19.76
N LEU A 54 21.52 -0.21 19.35
CA LEU A 54 20.68 0.96 19.57
C LEU A 54 19.36 0.54 20.23
N PHE A 55 18.94 1.29 21.24
CA PHE A 55 17.66 1.14 21.94
C PHE A 55 16.88 2.43 21.81
N PHE A 56 15.65 2.38 21.31
CA PHE A 56 14.79 3.53 21.13
C PHE A 56 13.74 3.55 22.24
N TYR A 57 13.51 4.72 22.85
CA TYR A 57 12.52 4.97 23.88
C TYR A 57 11.63 6.12 23.42
N GLU A 58 10.32 5.99 23.60
CA GLU A 58 9.34 6.98 23.19
C GLU A 58 8.22 7.06 24.22
N GLY A 59 7.71 8.27 24.46
CA GLY A 59 6.58 8.48 25.36
C GLY A 59 6.58 9.89 25.96
N ASP A 60 5.38 10.39 26.24
CA ASP A 60 5.19 11.71 26.84
C ASP A 60 5.69 11.77 28.30
N ASP A 61 5.84 10.60 28.93
CA ASP A 61 6.34 10.43 30.31
C ASP A 61 7.88 10.35 30.41
N LEU A 62 8.62 10.51 29.29
CA LEU A 62 10.08 10.49 29.33
C LEU A 62 10.63 11.65 30.18
N PRO A 63 11.62 11.41 31.07
CA PRO A 63 12.25 12.48 31.81
C PRO A 63 12.95 13.49 30.87
N PRO A 64 13.20 14.72 31.32
CA PRO A 64 14.00 15.68 30.56
C PRO A 64 15.34 15.07 30.13
N PHE A 65 15.79 15.37 28.91
CA PHE A 65 16.99 14.76 28.31
C PHE A 65 18.22 14.82 29.23
N GLN A 66 18.46 15.96 29.90
CA GLN A 66 19.59 16.11 30.82
C GLN A 66 19.45 15.24 32.08
N SER A 67 18.22 14.98 32.55
CA SER A 67 17.97 14.02 33.63
C SER A 67 18.25 12.58 33.18
N ILE A 68 17.91 12.24 31.94
CA ILE A 68 18.23 10.94 31.33
C ILE A 68 19.76 10.77 31.24
N VAL A 69 20.47 11.77 30.72
CA VAL A 69 21.95 11.76 30.64
C VAL A 69 22.58 11.55 32.02
N GLY A 70 22.16 12.33 33.02
CA GLY A 70 22.69 12.20 34.39
C GLY A 70 22.40 10.84 35.02
N ALA A 71 21.21 10.28 34.79
CA ALA A 71 20.84 8.94 35.25
C ALA A 71 21.69 7.85 34.57
N LEU A 72 21.91 7.94 33.25
CA LEU A 72 22.74 7.00 32.50
C LEU A 72 24.21 7.06 32.92
N GLN A 73 24.79 8.24 33.11
CA GLN A 73 26.17 8.41 33.57
C GLN A 73 26.36 7.85 34.99
N SER A 74 25.46 8.19 35.91
CA SER A 74 25.53 7.74 37.31
C SER A 74 25.36 6.23 37.44
N SER A 75 24.38 5.67 36.71
CA SER A 75 24.15 4.22 36.69
C SER A 75 25.26 3.45 35.98
N LEU A 76 25.90 4.02 34.96
CA LEU A 76 27.06 3.43 34.30
C LEU A 76 28.25 3.41 35.27
N ALA A 77 28.52 4.51 35.98
CA ALA A 77 29.56 4.58 37.02
C ALA A 77 29.36 3.53 38.11
N ALA A 78 28.10 3.25 38.50
CA ALA A 78 27.76 2.21 39.46
C ALA A 78 27.87 0.76 38.90
N ALA A 79 27.65 0.57 37.59
CA ALA A 79 27.71 -0.75 36.96
C ALA A 79 29.13 -1.18 36.56
N LEU A 80 30.01 -0.22 36.22
CA LEU A 80 31.38 -0.49 35.80
C LEU A 80 32.22 -1.28 36.82
N PRO A 81 32.14 -1.06 38.15
CA PRO A 81 32.87 -1.86 39.14
C PRO A 81 32.61 -3.36 39.03
N VAL A 82 31.39 -3.77 38.64
CA VAL A 82 31.04 -5.18 38.45
C VAL A 82 31.69 -5.74 37.17
N SER A 83 31.98 -4.91 36.17
CA SER A 83 32.58 -5.31 34.89
C SER A 83 33.81 -4.47 34.54
N LEU A 84 34.69 -4.27 35.51
CA LEU A 84 35.79 -3.30 35.45
C LEU A 84 36.69 -3.41 34.20
N PRO A 85 36.99 -4.61 33.65
CA PRO A 85 37.76 -4.72 32.42
C PRO A 85 37.15 -4.00 31.20
N LEU A 86 35.85 -3.67 31.20
CA LEU A 86 35.23 -2.85 30.15
C LEU A 86 35.64 -1.37 30.21
N ALA A 87 36.10 -0.88 31.38
CA ALA A 87 36.65 0.47 31.54
C ALA A 87 38.12 0.57 31.12
N GLY A 88 38.77 -0.56 30.84
CA GLY A 88 40.15 -0.64 30.40
C GLY A 88 40.33 -0.51 28.88
N LYS A 89 41.50 -0.94 28.38
CA LYS A 89 41.87 -0.90 26.96
C LYS A 89 42.51 -2.21 26.50
N LEU A 90 42.41 -2.52 25.21
CA LEU A 90 43.22 -3.58 24.61
C LEU A 90 44.66 -3.08 24.46
N ALA A 91 45.60 -3.81 25.04
CA ALA A 91 47.03 -3.51 24.99
C ALA A 91 47.79 -4.67 24.32
N TYR A 92 48.66 -4.34 23.37
CA TYR A 92 49.60 -5.29 22.78
C TYR A 92 50.88 -5.31 23.62
N LEU A 93 51.31 -6.49 24.04
CA LEU A 93 52.53 -6.72 24.82
C LEU A 93 53.66 -7.15 23.87
N PRO A 94 54.63 -6.28 23.55
CA PRO A 94 55.65 -6.58 22.56
C PRO A 94 56.57 -7.75 22.95
N GLU A 95 56.79 -7.95 24.26
CA GLU A 95 57.68 -8.97 24.79
C GLU A 95 57.12 -10.39 24.65
N SER A 96 55.79 -10.57 24.82
CA SER A 96 55.14 -11.88 24.70
C SER A 96 54.45 -12.08 23.34
N GLY A 97 54.15 -11.00 22.63
CA GLY A 97 53.36 -10.98 21.39
C GLY A 97 51.85 -11.12 21.61
N ASP A 98 51.39 -11.00 22.85
CA ASP A 98 49.98 -11.15 23.21
C ASP A 98 49.21 -9.83 23.18
N VAL A 99 47.89 -9.93 23.08
CA VAL A 99 46.98 -8.81 23.34
C VAL A 99 46.22 -9.13 24.62
N VAL A 100 46.17 -8.17 25.54
CA VAL A 100 45.49 -8.27 26.84
C VAL A 100 44.49 -7.14 27.02
N ILE A 101 43.55 -7.30 27.93
CA ILE A 101 42.72 -6.21 28.44
C ILE A 101 43.46 -5.62 29.64
N ASP A 102 44.03 -4.44 29.48
CA ASP A 102 44.68 -3.67 30.55
C ASP A 102 43.63 -2.79 31.24
N TYR A 103 43.40 -3.04 32.53
CA TYR A 103 42.50 -2.28 33.39
C TYR A 103 43.24 -1.73 34.63
N SER A 104 44.55 -1.48 34.49
CA SER A 104 45.35 -0.74 35.47
C SER A 104 44.79 0.67 35.73
N PRO A 105 45.17 1.33 36.85
CA PRO A 105 44.73 2.71 37.12
C PRO A 105 44.98 3.64 35.96
N ASP A 106 46.15 3.52 35.33
CA ASP A 106 46.51 4.33 34.17
C ASP A 106 45.63 4.02 32.96
N ALA A 107 45.24 2.76 32.76
CA ALA A 107 44.37 2.36 31.65
C ALA A 107 42.90 2.74 31.84
N VAL A 108 42.41 2.76 33.08
CA VAL A 108 41.04 3.13 33.45
C VAL A 108 40.88 4.64 33.67
N SER A 109 41.97 5.35 34.00
CA SER A 109 41.98 6.80 34.26
C SER A 109 41.35 7.66 33.17
N PRO A 110 41.37 7.32 31.86
CA PRO A 110 40.66 8.08 30.84
C PRO A 110 39.13 7.95 30.92
N GLY A 111 38.61 6.93 31.60
CA GLY A 111 37.18 6.64 31.73
C GLY A 111 36.53 6.09 30.46
N VAL A 112 35.31 5.58 30.59
CA VAL A 112 34.51 5.11 29.45
C VAL A 112 33.94 6.31 28.71
N ARG A 113 34.26 6.46 27.42
CA ARG A 113 33.75 7.55 26.59
C ARG A 113 32.22 7.52 26.52
N PHE A 114 31.57 8.62 26.89
CA PHE A 114 30.14 8.85 26.82
C PHE A 114 29.86 10.03 25.87
N VAL A 115 28.93 9.86 24.94
CA VAL A 115 28.64 10.85 23.90
C VAL A 115 27.17 11.26 23.98
N GLU A 116 26.94 12.55 24.17
CA GLU A 116 25.62 13.17 24.08
C GLU A 116 25.47 13.74 22.67
N ALA A 117 24.35 13.43 22.02
CA ALA A 117 24.09 13.91 20.68
C ALA A 117 22.62 14.26 20.49
N GLU A 118 22.38 15.26 19.65
CA GLU A 118 21.07 15.70 19.20
C GLU A 118 20.84 15.21 17.78
N TYR A 119 19.67 14.63 17.53
CA TYR A 119 19.22 14.29 16.20
C TYR A 119 18.40 15.47 15.65
N SER A 120 18.75 15.98 14.47
CA SER A 120 18.10 17.16 13.88
C SER A 120 16.81 16.84 13.12
N GLY A 121 16.42 15.56 13.04
CA GLY A 121 15.17 15.12 12.43
C GLY A 121 14.01 15.08 13.45
N SER A 122 12.79 14.93 12.94
CA SER A 122 11.59 14.82 13.79
C SER A 122 11.55 13.49 14.57
N VAL A 123 10.69 13.42 15.59
CA VAL A 123 10.39 12.15 16.28
C VAL A 123 9.89 11.09 15.29
N ASP A 124 9.11 11.49 14.28
CA ASP A 124 8.65 10.57 13.23
C ASP A 124 9.79 10.13 12.29
N ASP A 125 10.83 10.93 12.13
CA ASP A 125 12.04 10.50 11.43
C ASP A 125 12.83 9.51 12.28
N MET A 126 12.90 9.70 13.60
CA MET A 126 13.49 8.72 14.52
C MET A 126 12.69 7.41 14.55
N ARG A 127 11.36 7.47 14.48
CA ARG A 127 10.48 6.31 14.28
C ARG A 127 10.72 5.61 12.94
N ARG A 128 10.98 6.38 11.88
CA ARG A 128 11.35 5.83 10.56
C ARG A 128 12.73 5.18 10.58
N LEU A 129 13.70 5.75 11.31
CA LEU A 129 15.00 5.12 11.58
C LEU A 129 14.84 3.78 12.33
N ALA A 130 13.86 3.69 13.23
CA ALA A 130 13.48 2.49 13.97
C ALA A 130 12.51 1.56 13.20
N GLY A 131 11.99 2.00 12.05
CA GLY A 131 10.91 1.36 11.29
C GLY A 131 11.37 0.35 10.24
N ASP A 132 10.41 -0.12 9.45
CA ASP A 132 10.60 -1.15 8.41
C ASP A 132 11.20 -0.59 7.08
N ASP A 133 11.54 0.70 7.03
CA ASP A 133 12.01 1.41 5.84
C ASP A 133 13.54 1.31 5.62
N GLU A 134 13.91 1.31 4.34
CA GLU A 134 15.24 1.00 3.84
C GLU A 134 16.30 2.09 4.16
N HIS A 135 17.25 1.75 5.05
CA HIS A 135 18.49 2.48 5.47
C HIS A 135 18.35 3.61 6.47
N GLN A 136 19.37 3.73 7.36
CA GLN A 136 20.05 4.97 7.80
C GLN A 136 20.91 4.79 9.09
N ILE A 137 20.85 3.62 9.76
CA ILE A 137 21.55 3.39 11.04
C ILE A 137 23.09 3.41 10.94
N GLU A 138 23.69 2.89 9.87
CA GLU A 138 25.15 2.83 9.76
C GLU A 138 25.77 4.23 9.51
N ALA A 139 25.08 5.08 8.74
CA ALA A 139 25.45 6.48 8.55
C ALA A 139 25.24 7.31 9.84
N PHE A 140 24.16 7.04 10.59
CA PHE A 140 23.93 7.58 11.94
C PHE A 140 25.07 7.22 12.92
N LEU A 141 25.64 6.02 12.83
CA LEU A 141 26.77 5.62 13.67
C LEU A 141 28.13 6.14 13.18
N GLN A 142 28.31 6.33 11.87
CA GLN A 142 29.54 6.90 11.31
C GLN A 142 29.68 8.39 11.65
N SER A 143 28.58 9.16 11.67
CA SER A 143 28.58 10.57 12.09
C SER A 143 28.97 10.76 13.56
N CYS A 144 28.55 9.85 14.45
CA CYS A 144 28.96 9.85 15.87
C CYS A 144 30.46 9.55 16.08
N ARG A 145 31.16 9.01 15.07
CA ARG A 145 32.60 8.70 15.13
C ARG A 145 33.48 9.86 14.64
N SER A 146 32.96 10.80 13.86
CA SER A 146 33.78 11.74 13.07
C SER A 146 33.82 13.20 13.56
N SER A 147 33.03 13.61 14.55
CA SER A 147 33.02 15.03 14.97
C SER A 147 34.14 15.34 15.98
N ARG A 148 35.28 15.84 15.45
CA ARG A 148 36.13 16.80 16.17
C ARG A 148 35.61 18.19 15.83
N ASP A 149 35.39 18.98 16.87
CA ASP A 149 35.18 20.43 16.87
C ASP A 149 34.11 20.97 15.92
N ASP A 150 32.97 21.39 16.48
CA ASP A 150 32.39 22.71 16.20
C ASP A 150 31.23 23.01 17.17
N ASN A 151 31.33 24.17 17.83
CA ASN A 151 30.34 24.74 18.73
C ASN A 151 29.06 25.16 17.98
N VAL A 152 27.89 25.06 18.64
CA VAL A 152 26.84 26.10 18.78
C VAL A 152 25.64 25.49 19.53
N GLY A 153 24.98 26.32 20.36
CA GLY A 153 23.98 25.95 21.38
C GLY A 153 22.64 25.38 20.86
N GLY A 154 21.80 24.96 21.82
CA GLY A 154 20.67 24.06 21.58
C GLY A 154 19.35 24.41 22.27
N GLY A 155 18.52 23.36 22.36
CA GLY A 155 17.28 23.24 23.16
C GLY A 155 16.01 23.55 22.36
N GLY A 156 15.04 22.66 22.14
CA GLY A 156 14.82 21.28 22.61
C GLY A 156 13.30 21.10 22.82
N ALA A 157 12.67 20.17 22.08
CA ALA A 157 11.38 19.57 22.42
C ALA A 157 11.08 18.39 21.47
N GLY A 158 10.82 17.18 22.02
CA GLY A 158 10.21 16.09 21.27
C GLY A 158 10.46 14.68 21.82
N GLY A 159 9.56 14.20 22.68
CA GLY A 159 9.21 12.84 23.16
C GLY A 159 9.94 11.53 22.78
N ALA A 160 11.21 11.51 22.34
CA ALA A 160 11.94 10.29 21.98
C ALA A 160 13.45 10.36 22.27
N VAL A 161 14.05 9.24 22.68
CA VAL A 161 15.50 9.10 22.98
C VAL A 161 16.04 7.79 22.43
N ALA A 162 17.26 7.80 21.90
CA ALA A 162 18.00 6.61 21.52
C ALA A 162 19.26 6.42 22.37
N VAL A 163 19.48 5.21 22.90
CA VAL A 163 20.67 4.82 23.66
C VAL A 163 21.53 3.86 22.85
N GLY A 164 22.76 4.27 22.53
CA GLY A 164 23.73 3.48 21.79
C GLY A 164 24.79 2.82 22.68
N VAL A 165 25.10 1.55 22.44
CA VAL A 165 26.14 0.80 23.18
C VAL A 165 27.12 0.19 22.20
N ALA A 166 28.43 0.42 22.41
CA ALA A 166 29.50 -0.14 21.60
C ALA A 166 30.52 -0.88 22.48
N ILE A 167 30.70 -2.19 22.28
CA ILE A 167 31.64 -3.02 23.04
C ILE A 167 32.53 -3.79 22.06
N HIS A 168 33.85 -3.80 22.29
CA HIS A 168 34.79 -4.48 21.41
C HIS A 168 34.52 -6.00 21.38
N HIS A 169 34.37 -6.59 20.19
CA HIS A 169 34.02 -8.02 20.04
C HIS A 169 35.13 -8.93 20.56
N GLY A 170 36.38 -8.47 20.55
CA GLY A 170 37.51 -9.16 21.22
C GLY A 170 37.39 -9.25 22.75
N VAL A 171 36.45 -8.54 23.38
CA VAL A 171 36.28 -8.55 24.85
C VAL A 171 35.07 -9.39 25.26
N ALA A 172 34.00 -9.38 24.47
CA ALA A 172 32.72 -10.00 24.83
C ALA A 172 31.98 -10.57 23.61
N ASP A 173 31.32 -11.72 23.80
CA ASP A 173 30.27 -12.19 22.89
C ASP A 173 28.89 -11.64 23.25
N GLY A 174 27.86 -12.03 22.48
CA GLY A 174 26.49 -11.55 22.70
C GLY A 174 25.91 -11.84 24.09
N GLN A 175 26.31 -12.95 24.74
CA GLN A 175 25.85 -13.28 26.09
C GLN A 175 26.46 -12.34 27.12
N SER A 176 27.77 -12.09 27.03
CA SER A 176 28.49 -11.19 27.94
C SER A 176 28.05 -9.73 27.77
N VAL A 177 27.83 -9.27 26.53
CA VAL A 177 27.24 -7.94 26.26
C VAL A 177 25.88 -7.80 26.95
N TRP A 178 25.03 -8.82 26.90
CA TRP A 178 23.69 -8.76 27.48
C TRP A 178 23.70 -8.80 29.01
N GLN A 179 24.62 -9.56 29.62
CA GLN A 179 24.84 -9.53 31.07
C GLN A 179 25.20 -8.11 31.55
N PHE A 180 26.08 -7.41 30.83
CA PHE A 180 26.45 -6.04 31.19
C PHE A 180 25.28 -5.05 31.05
N ILE A 181 24.52 -5.11 29.94
CA ILE A 181 23.37 -4.20 29.74
C ILE A 181 22.31 -4.41 30.83
N LYS A 182 22.07 -5.66 31.26
CA LYS A 182 21.17 -5.95 32.39
C LYS A 182 21.66 -5.36 33.71
N ALA A 183 22.97 -5.48 34.00
CA ALA A 183 23.56 -4.93 35.20
C ALA A 183 23.45 -3.40 35.23
N TRP A 184 23.71 -2.76 34.08
CA TRP A 184 23.57 -1.31 33.93
C TRP A 184 22.11 -0.83 34.08
N ALA A 185 21.17 -1.50 33.42
CA ALA A 185 19.75 -1.21 33.56
C ALA A 185 19.25 -1.40 35.00
N ALA A 186 19.74 -2.43 35.71
CA ALA A 186 19.43 -2.64 37.12
C ALA A 186 19.94 -1.50 38.02
N ALA A 187 21.16 -1.03 37.80
CA ALA A 187 21.72 0.12 38.51
C ALA A 187 20.90 1.41 38.26
N ALA A 188 20.45 1.63 37.03
CA ALA A 188 19.64 2.80 36.68
C ALA A 188 18.28 2.83 37.41
N ARG A 189 17.72 1.66 37.72
CA ARG A 189 16.49 1.53 38.52
C ARG A 189 16.74 1.57 40.04
N GLY A 190 17.95 1.87 40.49
CA GLY A 190 18.34 1.87 41.90
C GLY A 190 18.54 0.48 42.52
N GLY A 191 18.58 -0.58 41.68
CA GLY A 191 18.88 -1.94 42.10
C GLY A 191 20.39 -2.23 42.13
N SER A 192 20.78 -3.37 42.70
CA SER A 192 22.19 -3.78 42.70
C SER A 192 22.62 -4.30 41.31
N PRO A 193 23.69 -3.74 40.69
CA PRO A 193 24.24 -4.26 39.44
C PRO A 193 24.87 -5.65 39.58
N ALA A 194 25.14 -6.11 40.80
CA ALA A 194 25.76 -7.41 41.08
C ALA A 194 24.75 -8.51 41.45
N ALA A 195 23.52 -8.16 41.87
CA ALA A 195 22.61 -9.11 42.54
C ALA A 195 21.12 -8.85 42.23
N GLY A 196 20.75 -8.82 40.95
CA GLY A 196 19.36 -8.70 40.48
C GLY A 196 18.79 -9.97 39.85
N PRO A 197 17.47 -10.03 39.56
CA PRO A 197 16.83 -11.18 38.91
C PRO A 197 17.49 -11.52 37.56
N GLY A 198 18.08 -12.72 37.46
CA GLY A 198 18.76 -13.17 36.24
C GLY A 198 20.15 -12.58 36.00
N LEU A 199 20.74 -11.88 36.98
CA LEU A 199 22.14 -11.45 36.97
C LEU A 199 23.02 -12.49 37.67
N VAL A 200 24.18 -12.77 37.07
CA VAL A 200 25.22 -13.62 37.63
C VAL A 200 26.50 -12.81 37.69
N PRO A 201 27.25 -12.80 38.82
CA PRO A 201 28.52 -12.08 38.92
C PRO A 201 29.48 -12.46 37.78
N PRO A 202 30.01 -11.49 37.03
CA PRO A 202 30.88 -11.81 35.90
C PRO A 202 32.23 -12.32 36.38
N THR A 203 32.76 -13.30 35.66
CA THR A 203 34.09 -13.86 35.88
C THR A 203 34.94 -13.63 34.63
N PHE A 204 36.11 -13.03 34.81
CA PHE A 204 37.01 -12.66 33.72
C PHE A 204 38.16 -13.66 33.53
N ASP A 205 38.18 -14.76 34.28
CA ASP A 205 39.19 -15.82 34.16
C ASP A 205 39.09 -16.52 32.79
N ARG A 206 39.97 -16.14 31.86
CA ARG A 206 40.04 -16.74 30.52
C ARG A 206 40.71 -18.11 30.51
N SER A 207 41.33 -18.54 31.61
CA SER A 207 41.94 -19.87 31.74
C SER A 207 40.91 -21.00 31.70
N MET A 208 39.61 -20.69 31.84
CA MET A 208 38.50 -21.61 31.64
C MET A 208 38.37 -22.10 30.19
N ILE A 209 38.85 -21.32 29.21
CA ILE A 209 38.80 -21.67 27.79
C ILE A 209 40.10 -22.38 27.40
N ARG A 210 40.12 -23.71 27.58
CA ARG A 210 41.31 -24.54 27.26
C ARG A 210 41.10 -25.35 26.00
N HIS A 211 42.04 -25.24 25.06
CA HIS A 211 42.07 -26.10 23.90
C HIS A 211 42.66 -27.47 24.27
N PRO A 212 42.04 -28.61 23.87
CA PRO A 212 42.44 -29.94 24.35
C PRO A 212 43.76 -30.45 23.76
N LYS A 213 44.24 -29.88 22.66
CA LYS A 213 45.39 -30.41 21.90
C LYS A 213 46.53 -29.41 21.63
N VAL A 214 46.30 -28.12 21.85
CA VAL A 214 47.21 -27.05 21.42
C VAL A 214 47.25 -26.02 22.53
N ASP A 215 48.41 -25.40 22.73
CA ASP A 215 48.54 -24.31 23.69
C ASP A 215 47.69 -23.10 23.27
N GLY A 216 46.85 -22.61 24.18
CA GLY A 216 45.92 -21.52 23.93
C GLY A 216 46.60 -20.22 23.53
N HIS A 217 47.76 -19.91 24.10
CA HIS A 217 48.52 -18.69 23.79
C HIS A 217 49.17 -18.77 22.41
N GLN A 218 49.73 -19.93 22.04
CA GLN A 218 50.22 -20.17 20.69
C GLN A 218 49.09 -20.00 19.65
N LEU A 219 47.88 -20.50 19.95
CA LEU A 219 46.71 -20.28 19.11
C LEU A 219 46.34 -18.82 18.98
N SER A 220 46.20 -18.11 20.10
CA SER A 220 45.87 -16.68 20.15
C SER A 220 46.83 -15.87 19.28
N ARG A 221 48.14 -16.05 19.46
CA ARG A 221 49.18 -15.35 18.68
C ARG A 221 49.11 -15.69 17.19
N THR A 222 48.89 -16.96 16.86
CA THR A 222 48.73 -17.39 15.47
C THR A 222 47.52 -16.73 14.81
N PHE A 223 46.38 -16.67 15.51
CA PHE A 223 45.18 -15.98 15.01
C PHE A 223 45.41 -14.48 14.86
N LEU A 224 46.00 -13.84 15.86
CA LEU A 224 46.30 -12.41 15.86
C LEU A 224 47.22 -12.03 14.70
N HIS A 225 48.32 -12.77 14.49
CA HIS A 225 49.24 -12.52 13.38
C HIS A 225 48.59 -12.78 12.01
N LYS A 226 47.70 -13.77 11.90
CA LYS A 226 47.02 -14.10 10.64
C LYS A 226 45.91 -13.11 10.28
N MET A 227 45.17 -12.62 11.28
CA MET A 227 44.01 -11.74 11.09
C MET A 227 44.39 -10.26 11.12
N SER A 228 45.45 -9.91 11.86
CA SER A 228 45.97 -8.56 12.03
C SER A 228 47.50 -8.56 11.83
N PRO A 229 48.00 -8.77 10.59
CA PRO A 229 49.44 -8.86 10.32
C PRO A 229 50.23 -7.58 10.61
N ALA A 230 49.54 -6.46 10.87
CA ALA A 230 50.13 -5.14 11.15
C ALA A 230 50.09 -4.73 12.64
N LEU A 231 49.96 -5.68 13.58
CA LEU A 231 50.00 -5.37 15.02
C LEU A 231 51.24 -4.53 15.40
N PRO A 232 51.11 -3.52 16.28
CA PRO A 232 49.97 -3.22 17.15
C PRO A 232 48.79 -2.49 16.47
N VAL A 233 48.88 -2.16 15.18
CA VAL A 233 47.78 -1.53 14.44
C VAL A 233 46.76 -2.60 14.04
N VAL A 234 45.61 -2.60 14.70
CA VAL A 234 44.47 -3.45 14.32
C VAL A 234 43.73 -2.80 13.16
N THR A 235 43.95 -3.30 11.94
CA THR A 235 43.14 -2.91 10.78
C THR A 235 41.85 -3.75 10.76
N PRO A 236 40.66 -3.12 10.71
CA PRO A 236 39.41 -3.86 10.54
C PRO A 236 39.45 -4.71 9.26
N LEU A 237 38.94 -5.95 9.33
CA LEU A 237 38.89 -6.82 8.15
C LEU A 237 38.14 -6.16 6.98
N PRO A 238 38.70 -6.14 5.76
CA PRO A 238 38.02 -5.60 4.59
C PRO A 238 36.75 -6.43 4.32
N MET A 239 35.62 -5.75 4.31
CA MET A 239 34.29 -6.36 4.32
C MET A 239 33.89 -6.98 2.98
N GLY A 240 34.61 -6.66 1.90
CA GLY A 240 34.42 -7.24 0.55
C GLY A 240 33.03 -6.99 -0.05
N VAL A 241 32.24 -6.09 0.54
CA VAL A 241 30.84 -5.83 0.18
C VAL A 241 30.62 -4.32 0.15
N ASP A 242 29.99 -3.84 -0.92
CA ASP A 242 29.54 -2.45 -1.03
C ASP A 242 28.31 -2.23 -0.14
N MET A 243 28.51 -1.54 0.99
CA MET A 243 27.47 -1.27 1.97
C MET A 243 26.36 -0.36 1.42
N SER A 244 26.60 0.45 0.38
CA SER A 244 25.56 1.31 -0.24
C SER A 244 24.43 0.51 -0.90
N GLN A 245 24.72 -0.75 -1.27
CA GLN A 245 23.79 -1.66 -1.92
C GLN A 245 23.04 -2.57 -0.93
N GLN A 246 23.41 -2.57 0.35
CA GLN A 246 22.92 -3.52 1.36
C GLN A 246 21.73 -2.99 2.14
N ARG A 247 20.55 -3.55 1.93
CA ARG A 247 19.32 -3.22 2.66
C ARG A 247 19.16 -4.07 3.90
N ARG A 248 18.78 -3.42 5.01
CA ARG A 248 18.34 -4.09 6.23
C ARG A 248 16.83 -3.95 6.36
N ARG A 249 16.14 -5.04 6.69
CA ARG A 249 14.71 -5.05 7.00
C ARG A 249 14.45 -5.89 8.24
N THR A 250 13.53 -5.43 9.09
CA THR A 250 13.15 -6.12 10.33
C THR A 250 11.73 -6.66 10.22
N PHE A 251 11.49 -7.84 10.81
CA PHE A 251 10.22 -8.54 10.84
C PHE A 251 9.89 -8.88 12.30
N LEU A 252 8.67 -8.60 12.74
CA LEU A 252 8.19 -8.97 14.07
C LEU A 252 7.35 -10.23 13.95
N LEU A 253 7.75 -11.28 14.66
CA LEU A 253 7.01 -12.54 14.74
C LEU A 253 6.43 -12.65 16.15
N ASN A 254 5.13 -12.90 16.27
CA ASN A 254 4.53 -13.17 17.57
C ASN A 254 4.70 -14.64 17.97
N ALA A 255 4.48 -14.95 19.26
CA ALA A 255 4.64 -16.29 19.80
C ALA A 255 3.77 -17.35 19.07
N GLY A 256 2.56 -16.98 18.64
CA GLY A 256 1.64 -17.86 17.92
C GLY A 256 2.15 -18.24 16.52
N GLU A 257 2.69 -17.28 15.77
CA GLU A 257 3.30 -17.52 14.46
C GLU A 257 4.50 -18.47 14.56
N ILE A 258 5.30 -18.29 15.62
CA ILE A 258 6.48 -19.13 15.89
C ILE A 258 6.08 -20.57 16.23
N GLU A 259 5.09 -20.75 17.11
CA GLU A 259 4.63 -22.10 17.47
C GLU A 259 3.95 -22.79 16.27
N SER A 260 3.17 -22.06 15.48
CA SER A 260 2.58 -22.57 14.24
C SER A 260 3.66 -23.03 13.25
N LEU A 261 4.69 -22.21 13.03
CA LEU A 261 5.81 -22.57 12.16
C LEU A 261 6.51 -23.85 12.64
N LYS A 262 6.79 -23.95 13.95
CA LYS A 262 7.42 -25.14 14.53
C LYS A 262 6.58 -26.39 14.32
N GLN A 263 5.29 -26.28 14.57
CA GLN A 263 4.35 -27.38 14.43
C GLN A 263 4.31 -27.86 12.97
N ARG A 264 4.10 -26.95 12.02
CA ARG A 264 4.03 -27.27 10.58
C ARG A 264 5.30 -27.92 10.05
N ILE A 265 6.46 -27.39 10.42
CA ILE A 265 7.74 -27.98 10.02
C ILE A 265 7.84 -29.41 10.59
N SER A 266 7.50 -29.59 11.87
CA SER A 266 7.62 -30.89 12.55
C SER A 266 6.63 -31.94 12.05
N GLU A 267 5.41 -31.53 11.67
CA GLU A 267 4.33 -32.41 11.22
C GLU A 267 4.39 -32.75 9.73
N SER A 268 5.16 -32.01 8.94
CA SER A 268 5.40 -32.32 7.53
C SER A 268 6.06 -33.70 7.36
N ASP A 269 5.87 -34.38 6.24
CA ASP A 269 6.46 -35.70 5.99
C ASP A 269 8.00 -35.66 6.10
N ALA A 270 8.63 -34.67 5.49
CA ALA A 270 10.07 -34.43 5.61
C ALA A 270 10.48 -34.10 7.06
N GLY A 271 9.63 -33.40 7.82
CA GLY A 271 9.83 -33.14 9.23
C GLY A 271 9.83 -34.41 10.07
N ARG A 272 8.81 -35.25 9.91
CA ARG A 272 8.67 -36.54 10.62
C ARG A 272 9.81 -37.50 10.30
N GLU A 273 10.34 -37.45 9.08
CA GLU A 273 11.47 -38.27 8.65
C GLU A 273 12.82 -37.75 9.19
N GLN A 274 13.06 -36.44 9.13
CA GLN A 274 14.40 -35.88 9.30
C GLN A 274 14.64 -35.21 10.66
N LEU A 275 13.59 -34.73 11.34
CA LEU A 275 13.70 -34.09 12.65
C LEU A 275 13.58 -35.12 13.77
N ARG A 276 14.68 -35.32 14.50
CA ARG A 276 14.74 -36.31 15.59
C ARG A 276 14.19 -35.80 16.94
N ASN A 277 14.17 -34.48 17.14
CA ASN A 277 13.80 -33.84 18.43
C ASN A 277 12.91 -32.62 18.17
N ARG A 278 12.24 -32.12 19.22
CA ARG A 278 11.43 -30.89 19.19
C ARG A 278 12.21 -29.72 18.59
N LEU A 279 11.58 -29.04 17.64
CA LEU A 279 12.17 -27.91 16.93
C LEU A 279 12.27 -26.67 17.84
N SER A 280 13.45 -26.05 17.90
CA SER A 280 13.65 -24.83 18.68
C SER A 280 13.24 -23.57 17.91
N THR A 281 12.88 -22.49 18.62
CA THR A 281 12.53 -21.18 18.01
C THR A 281 13.63 -20.70 17.06
N TYR A 282 14.89 -20.81 17.51
CA TYR A 282 16.04 -20.40 16.71
C TYR A 282 16.14 -21.18 15.40
N VAL A 283 16.01 -22.51 15.44
CA VAL A 283 16.13 -23.35 14.24
C VAL A 283 14.95 -23.11 13.29
N ALA A 284 13.72 -22.99 13.81
CA ALA A 284 12.54 -22.70 13.01
C ALA A 284 12.68 -21.39 12.23
N ILE A 285 12.98 -20.28 12.91
CA ILE A 285 13.15 -18.97 12.28
C ILE A 285 14.38 -18.95 11.34
N SER A 286 15.48 -19.61 11.72
CA SER A 286 16.67 -19.69 10.86
C SER A 286 16.39 -20.46 9.57
N SER A 287 15.62 -21.55 9.64
CA SER A 287 15.22 -22.33 8.46
C SER A 287 14.31 -21.52 7.53
N LEU A 288 13.40 -20.71 8.10
CA LEU A 288 12.56 -19.78 7.36
C LEU A 288 13.39 -18.73 6.64
N ALA A 289 14.29 -18.04 7.36
CA ALA A 289 15.16 -17.03 6.79
C ALA A 289 16.08 -17.62 5.69
N TRP A 290 16.69 -18.77 5.94
CA TRP A 290 17.62 -19.38 4.98
C TRP A 290 16.93 -19.79 3.69
N THR A 291 15.80 -20.49 3.77
CA THR A 291 15.05 -20.91 2.57
C THR A 291 14.51 -19.72 1.79
N SER A 292 14.07 -18.67 2.48
CA SER A 292 13.63 -17.41 1.85
C SER A 292 14.77 -16.69 1.12
N ILE A 293 15.98 -16.65 1.69
CA ILE A 293 17.17 -16.08 1.03
C ILE A 293 17.52 -16.88 -0.22
N VAL A 294 17.58 -18.22 -0.12
CA VAL A 294 17.93 -19.09 -1.25
C VAL A 294 16.92 -18.93 -2.39
N ARG A 295 15.62 -18.86 -2.09
CA ARG A 295 14.57 -18.61 -3.08
C ARG A 295 14.66 -17.23 -3.72
N ALA A 296 14.90 -16.18 -2.92
CA ALA A 296 15.05 -14.82 -3.44
C ALA A 296 16.20 -14.69 -4.44
N LYS A 297 17.28 -15.46 -4.26
CA LYS A 297 18.45 -15.45 -5.14
C LYS A 297 18.26 -16.23 -6.44
N SER A 298 17.19 -17.03 -6.57
CA SER A 298 16.91 -17.84 -7.77
C SER A 298 18.12 -18.64 -8.27
N LEU A 299 18.81 -19.32 -7.34
CA LEU A 299 20.03 -20.08 -7.62
C LEU A 299 19.74 -21.34 -8.43
N ASP A 300 20.74 -21.85 -9.15
CA ASP A 300 20.62 -23.11 -9.88
C ASP A 300 20.34 -24.25 -8.90
N ALA A 301 19.51 -25.21 -9.31
CA ALA A 301 19.09 -26.30 -8.42
C ALA A 301 20.27 -27.13 -7.86
N ALA A 302 21.42 -27.15 -8.54
CA ALA A 302 22.64 -27.86 -8.10
C ALA A 302 23.58 -27.01 -7.20
N ASP A 303 23.30 -25.71 -7.02
CA ASP A 303 24.17 -24.82 -6.26
C ASP A 303 24.25 -25.23 -4.79
N LYS A 304 25.47 -25.22 -4.23
CA LYS A 304 25.69 -25.45 -2.80
C LYS A 304 25.44 -24.17 -2.02
N VAL A 305 24.61 -24.26 -0.99
CA VAL A 305 24.24 -23.14 -0.11
C VAL A 305 24.62 -23.46 1.33
N TYR A 306 25.01 -22.43 2.09
CA TYR A 306 25.55 -22.58 3.45
C TYR A 306 24.86 -21.64 4.43
N PHE A 307 24.66 -22.10 5.66
CA PHE A 307 24.14 -21.29 6.76
C PHE A 307 25.05 -21.44 7.99
N MET A 308 25.71 -20.36 8.38
CA MET A 308 26.62 -20.28 9.51
C MET A 308 25.90 -19.77 10.75
N VAL A 309 26.07 -20.48 11.87
CA VAL A 309 25.53 -20.16 13.20
C VAL A 309 26.66 -20.01 14.20
N SER A 310 26.62 -18.98 15.03
CA SER A 310 27.42 -18.91 16.26
C SER A 310 26.66 -19.58 17.41
N ALA A 311 27.20 -20.69 17.94
CA ALA A 311 26.59 -21.46 19.02
C ALA A 311 27.35 -21.29 20.34
N ASP A 312 26.64 -20.93 21.41
CA ASP A 312 27.20 -20.86 22.76
C ASP A 312 27.66 -22.25 23.22
N CYS A 313 28.94 -22.37 23.54
CA CYS A 313 29.56 -23.62 23.97
C CYS A 313 29.95 -23.64 25.45
N ARG A 314 29.62 -22.62 26.27
CA ARG A 314 29.99 -22.54 27.71
C ARG A 314 29.69 -23.83 28.48
N ARG A 315 28.47 -24.33 28.36
CA ARG A 315 27.98 -25.57 29.01
C ARG A 315 28.45 -26.87 28.34
N ARG A 316 29.18 -26.77 27.23
CA ARG A 316 29.69 -27.91 26.43
C ARG A 316 31.20 -28.08 26.54
N LEU A 317 31.91 -27.11 27.11
CA LEU A 317 33.32 -27.25 27.43
C LEU A 317 33.53 -28.32 28.51
N ARG A 318 34.75 -28.86 28.59
CA ARG A 318 35.17 -29.81 29.63
C ARG A 318 36.47 -29.33 30.28
N PRO A 319 36.44 -28.81 31.52
CA PRO A 319 35.23 -28.50 32.32
C PRO A 319 34.37 -27.41 31.68
N SER A 320 33.09 -27.31 32.08
CA SER A 320 32.20 -26.24 31.61
C SER A 320 32.69 -24.89 32.08
N ALA A 321 32.53 -23.84 31.27
CA ALA A 321 32.73 -22.48 31.73
C ALA A 321 31.62 -22.08 32.71
N ASP A 322 31.96 -21.22 33.67
CA ASP A 322 31.01 -20.70 34.65
C ASP A 322 29.88 -19.90 33.98
N GLU A 323 28.71 -19.88 34.61
CA GLU A 323 27.55 -19.13 34.09
C GLU A 323 27.82 -17.62 34.06
N GLY A 324 28.71 -17.13 34.93
CA GLY A 324 29.22 -15.77 34.96
C GLY A 324 30.36 -15.49 33.97
N TYR A 325 30.83 -16.46 33.18
CA TYR A 325 31.98 -16.24 32.28
C TYR A 325 31.74 -15.07 31.31
N PHE A 326 32.57 -14.04 31.45
CA PHE A 326 32.51 -12.80 30.68
C PHE A 326 33.62 -12.79 29.62
N GLY A 327 33.26 -13.10 28.38
CA GLY A 327 34.20 -13.32 27.28
C GLY A 327 33.57 -13.94 26.04
N ASN A 328 34.37 -14.25 25.02
CA ASN A 328 33.89 -15.02 23.87
C ASN A 328 33.93 -16.51 24.18
N CYS A 329 32.76 -17.16 24.17
CA CYS A 329 32.65 -18.62 24.30
C CYS A 329 31.61 -19.17 23.30
N VAL A 330 31.87 -18.90 22.02
CA VAL A 330 31.03 -19.35 20.90
C VAL A 330 31.84 -20.20 19.92
N THR A 331 31.22 -21.26 19.41
CA THR A 331 31.73 -22.04 18.29
C THR A 331 30.95 -21.73 17.02
N THR A 332 31.60 -21.84 15.86
CA THR A 332 30.96 -21.63 14.57
C THR A 332 30.45 -22.96 14.04
N CYS A 333 29.17 -23.03 13.66
CA CYS A 333 28.55 -24.22 13.07
C CYS A 333 28.07 -23.90 11.65
N VAL A 334 28.39 -24.73 10.65
CA VAL A 334 28.03 -24.47 9.26
C VAL A 334 27.13 -25.58 8.73
N ALA A 335 25.86 -25.25 8.48
CA ALA A 335 24.94 -26.12 7.76
C ALA A 335 25.19 -26.02 6.26
N LYS A 336 25.04 -27.15 5.56
CA LYS A 336 25.21 -27.27 4.11
C LYS A 336 24.00 -27.93 3.49
N ALA A 337 23.52 -27.38 2.39
CA ALA A 337 22.46 -27.94 1.58
C ALA A 337 22.69 -27.64 0.09
N ILE A 338 21.83 -28.19 -0.76
CA ILE A 338 21.74 -27.87 -2.17
C ILE A 338 20.53 -26.94 -2.37
N SER A 339 20.65 -25.92 -3.23
CA SER A 339 19.60 -24.93 -3.51
C SER A 339 18.28 -25.60 -3.92
N GLY A 340 18.35 -26.61 -4.80
CA GLY A 340 17.21 -27.41 -5.21
C GLY A 340 16.50 -28.06 -4.03
N ASP A 341 17.20 -28.61 -3.05
CA ASP A 341 16.57 -29.26 -1.89
C ASP A 341 15.84 -28.26 -0.97
N LEU A 342 16.35 -27.05 -0.85
CA LEU A 342 15.72 -25.99 -0.05
C LEU A 342 14.58 -25.30 -0.81
N SER A 343 14.62 -25.35 -2.13
CA SER A 343 13.62 -24.75 -3.02
C SER A 343 12.51 -25.73 -3.41
N ALA A 344 12.79 -27.04 -3.47
CA ALA A 344 11.90 -28.09 -3.93
C ALA A 344 10.92 -28.58 -2.85
N GLY A 345 9.64 -28.53 -3.18
CA GLY A 345 8.51 -29.05 -2.39
C GLY A 345 7.20 -28.46 -2.91
N SER A 346 6.08 -29.09 -2.57
CA SER A 346 4.68 -28.64 -2.80
C SER A 346 4.45 -27.13 -2.66
N ASP A 347 3.30 -26.62 -3.13
CA ASP A 347 2.91 -25.20 -3.13
C ASP A 347 3.10 -24.45 -1.79
N ASP A 348 3.29 -25.16 -0.67
CA ASP A 348 3.52 -24.66 0.69
C ASP A 348 5.00 -24.53 1.12
N GLY A 349 5.96 -25.15 0.42
CA GLY A 349 7.40 -25.07 0.71
C GLY A 349 7.87 -25.70 2.02
N LEU A 350 7.06 -26.53 2.71
CA LEU A 350 7.39 -27.10 4.02
C LEU A 350 8.55 -28.11 3.98
N ALA A 351 8.68 -28.88 2.90
CA ALA A 351 9.77 -29.84 2.75
C ALA A 351 11.16 -29.16 2.77
N GLY A 352 11.29 -28.02 2.09
CA GLY A 352 12.51 -27.22 2.11
C GLY A 352 12.84 -26.67 3.50
N LEU A 353 11.81 -26.21 4.24
CA LEU A 353 11.96 -25.76 5.63
C LEU A 353 12.42 -26.88 6.56
N ALA A 354 11.82 -28.07 6.45
CA ALA A 354 12.20 -29.23 7.24
C ALA A 354 13.66 -29.66 6.98
N ARG A 355 14.08 -29.70 5.71
CA ARG A 355 15.48 -30.00 5.33
C ARG A 355 16.45 -28.95 5.86
N ALA A 356 16.13 -27.67 5.73
CA ALA A 356 16.93 -26.58 6.28
C ALA A 356 17.04 -26.68 7.81
N ALA A 357 15.91 -26.92 8.50
CA ALA A 357 15.86 -27.10 9.94
C ALA A 357 16.71 -28.30 10.40
N ALA A 358 16.59 -29.44 9.74
CA ALA A 358 17.38 -30.63 10.03
C ALA A 358 18.89 -30.38 9.82
N ALA A 359 19.25 -29.70 8.72
CA ALA A 359 20.64 -29.34 8.43
C ALA A 359 21.24 -28.39 9.49
N ILE A 360 20.50 -27.36 9.90
CA ILE A 360 20.92 -26.42 10.95
C ILE A 360 21.05 -27.14 12.30
N GLN A 361 20.06 -27.96 12.67
CA GLN A 361 20.06 -28.69 13.93
C GLN A 361 21.19 -29.72 14.01
N ARG A 362 21.52 -30.39 12.90
CA ARG A 362 22.67 -31.27 12.79
C ARG A 362 23.98 -30.50 12.94
N ALA A 363 24.15 -29.39 12.20
CA ALA A 363 25.36 -28.58 12.28
C ALA A 363 25.61 -28.03 13.70
N ILE A 364 24.56 -27.59 14.40
CA ILE A 364 24.68 -27.14 15.80
C ILE A 364 25.09 -28.29 16.72
N ARG A 365 24.51 -29.48 16.55
CA ARG A 365 24.83 -30.66 17.36
C ARG A 365 26.29 -31.08 17.18
N GLU A 366 26.71 -31.28 15.95
CA GLU A 366 28.08 -31.71 15.60
C GLU A 366 29.12 -30.67 16.02
N GLY A 367 28.84 -29.38 15.80
CA GLY A 367 29.74 -28.30 16.21
C GLY A 367 29.90 -28.19 17.73
N LEU A 368 28.84 -28.47 18.50
CA LEU A 368 28.89 -28.47 19.97
C LEU A 368 29.48 -29.75 20.57
N GLU A 369 29.55 -30.86 19.82
CA GLU A 369 30.29 -32.06 20.23
C GLU A 369 31.80 -31.85 20.19
N VAL A 370 32.28 -31.05 19.24
CA VAL A 370 33.70 -30.68 19.09
C VAL A 370 33.85 -29.15 19.00
N PRO A 371 33.63 -28.40 20.10
CA PRO A 371 33.57 -26.93 20.07
C PRO A 371 34.77 -26.24 19.43
N PHE A 372 35.94 -26.88 19.45
CA PHE A 372 37.19 -26.34 18.91
C PHE A 372 37.63 -26.97 17.58
N GLY A 373 36.88 -27.93 17.03
CA GLY A 373 37.27 -28.67 15.82
C GLY A 373 37.43 -27.78 14.57
N ASN A 374 36.72 -26.66 14.51
CA ASN A 374 36.88 -25.68 13.43
C ASN A 374 38.14 -24.84 13.57
N SER A 375 38.56 -24.51 14.80
CA SER A 375 39.82 -23.86 15.09
C SER A 375 40.99 -24.76 14.68
N GLU A 376 40.92 -26.07 15.00
CA GLU A 376 41.89 -27.08 14.58
C GLU A 376 42.06 -27.17 13.05
N ARG A 377 40.95 -27.19 12.29
CA ARG A 377 40.99 -27.22 10.82
C ARG A 377 41.66 -25.99 10.22
N TRP A 378 41.39 -24.81 10.77
CA TRP A 378 41.93 -23.54 10.29
C TRP A 378 43.43 -23.35 10.51
N LEU A 379 43.95 -23.92 11.60
CA LEU A 379 45.38 -23.90 11.93
C LEU A 379 46.19 -24.77 10.98
N ASN A 380 45.61 -25.88 10.52
CA ASN A 380 46.24 -26.83 9.59
C ASN A 380 46.26 -26.35 8.13
N GLY A 381 46.20 -25.04 7.89
CA GLY A 381 46.28 -24.46 6.55
C GLY A 381 45.01 -24.56 5.71
N ALA A 382 43.90 -25.08 6.24
CA ALA A 382 42.59 -24.90 5.62
C ALA A 382 42.16 -23.44 5.83
N THR A 383 42.63 -22.52 4.97
CA THR A 383 42.06 -21.20 4.87
C THR A 383 40.56 -21.37 4.61
N ALA A 384 39.70 -20.61 5.31
CA ALA A 384 38.34 -20.41 4.78
C ALA A 384 38.41 -19.50 3.54
N THR A 385 39.20 -19.89 2.54
CA THR A 385 38.83 -19.68 1.16
C THR A 385 37.68 -20.65 0.91
N THR A 386 36.50 -20.29 1.41
CA THR A 386 35.27 -20.85 0.87
C THR A 386 35.35 -20.57 -0.63
N PRO A 387 35.24 -21.58 -1.51
CA PRO A 387 35.18 -21.32 -2.95
C PRO A 387 34.12 -20.24 -3.21
N PRO A 388 34.18 -19.47 -4.32
CA PRO A 388 33.15 -18.49 -4.61
C PRO A 388 31.78 -19.19 -4.62
N VAL A 389 31.05 -19.04 -3.51
CA VAL A 389 29.79 -19.71 -3.25
C VAL A 389 28.71 -18.68 -3.44
N ARG A 390 27.70 -19.05 -4.23
CA ARG A 390 26.64 -18.14 -4.62
C ARG A 390 25.72 -17.76 -3.45
N SER A 391 25.74 -18.46 -2.31
CA SER A 391 25.05 -18.05 -1.08
C SER A 391 25.74 -18.58 0.18
N PHE A 392 25.95 -17.67 1.14
CA PHE A 392 26.55 -17.94 2.44
C PHE A 392 25.87 -17.08 3.50
N THR A 393 24.80 -17.60 4.11
CA THR A 393 24.01 -16.88 5.10
C THR A 393 24.64 -17.01 6.50
N ARG A 394 24.64 -15.94 7.29
CA ARG A 394 25.25 -15.88 8.62
C ARG A 394 24.24 -15.44 9.68
N SER A 395 24.22 -16.11 10.82
CA SER A 395 23.45 -15.70 11.99
C SER A 395 24.31 -15.68 13.25
N GLY A 396 24.42 -14.50 13.87
CA GLY A 396 25.30 -14.23 15.02
C GLY A 396 24.57 -13.79 16.29
N SER A 397 23.24 -13.91 16.34
CA SER A 397 22.42 -13.45 17.48
C SER A 397 21.32 -14.45 17.82
N SER A 398 20.72 -14.31 19.01
CA SER A 398 19.73 -15.24 19.52
C SER A 398 18.50 -14.51 20.05
N HIS A 399 17.32 -15.08 19.80
CA HIS A 399 16.06 -14.67 20.45
C HIS A 399 16.09 -14.76 21.99
N ARG A 400 17.11 -15.40 22.58
CA ARG A 400 17.29 -15.39 24.05
C ARG A 400 17.88 -14.08 24.56
N TYR A 401 18.36 -13.22 23.68
CA TYR A 401 18.75 -11.86 24.03
C TYR A 401 17.49 -11.01 24.07
N MET A 402 16.93 -10.86 25.28
CA MET A 402 15.66 -10.19 25.54
C MET A 402 15.82 -8.67 25.50
N ALA A 403 16.12 -8.12 24.32
CA ALA A 403 16.54 -6.72 24.16
C ALA A 403 15.60 -5.68 24.80
N TYR A 404 14.31 -6.03 24.93
CA TYR A 404 13.27 -5.23 25.55
C TYR A 404 13.31 -5.20 27.09
N GLU A 405 14.20 -5.94 27.74
CA GLU A 405 14.47 -5.82 29.19
C GLU A 405 15.49 -4.70 29.51
N ALA A 406 15.99 -3.97 28.51
CA ALA A 406 16.84 -2.79 28.71
C ALA A 406 16.03 -1.59 29.23
N ASP A 407 15.41 -1.72 30.40
CA ASP A 407 14.63 -0.67 31.04
C ASP A 407 15.51 0.11 32.02
N PHE A 408 15.80 1.38 31.73
CA PHE A 408 16.63 2.22 32.59
C PHE A 408 15.85 2.96 33.70
N GLY A 409 14.57 2.62 33.91
CA GLY A 409 13.69 3.23 34.91
C GLY A 409 12.55 4.06 34.34
N TRP A 410 12.44 4.11 33.00
CA TRP A 410 11.38 4.81 32.27
C TRP A 410 10.67 3.90 31.26
N GLY A 411 10.77 2.58 31.44
CA GLY A 411 10.07 1.58 30.64
C GLY A 411 10.95 0.86 29.62
N ALA A 412 10.38 -0.15 28.98
CA ALA A 412 11.03 -0.93 27.94
C ALA A 412 11.25 -0.08 26.66
N PRO A 413 12.31 -0.35 25.88
CA PRO A 413 12.50 0.33 24.60
C PRO A 413 11.35 0.00 23.65
N SER A 414 10.91 0.97 22.85
CA SER A 414 9.94 0.77 21.77
C SER A 414 10.54 -0.11 20.65
N ARG A 415 11.86 -0.03 20.46
CA ARG A 415 12.61 -0.83 19.47
C ARG A 415 14.05 -1.04 19.89
N ALA A 416 14.62 -2.19 19.54
CA ALA A 416 16.04 -2.46 19.68
C ALA A 416 16.64 -2.88 18.34
N GLU A 417 17.82 -2.37 18.00
CA GLU A 417 18.45 -2.60 16.70
C GLU A 417 19.93 -2.96 16.87
N LEU A 418 20.39 -3.96 16.12
CA LEU A 418 21.84 -4.20 15.95
C LEU A 418 22.32 -3.33 14.80
N ALA A 419 23.36 -2.55 15.09
CA ALA A 419 23.82 -1.50 14.23
C ALA A 419 25.12 -1.85 13.50
N THR A 420 25.88 -2.84 14.01
CA THR A 420 27.02 -3.41 13.28
C THR A 420 26.58 -4.50 12.31
N VAL A 421 26.85 -4.32 11.01
CA VAL A 421 26.51 -5.28 9.95
C VAL A 421 27.77 -5.79 9.25
N TYR A 422 28.16 -7.03 9.52
CA TYR A 422 29.35 -7.65 8.91
C TYR A 422 29.06 -8.39 7.59
N GLY A 423 28.57 -7.66 6.58
CA GLY A 423 28.48 -8.10 5.18
C GLY A 423 27.06 -8.47 4.69
N GLU A 424 26.97 -9.17 3.56
CA GLU A 424 25.71 -9.60 2.94
C GLU A 424 25.17 -10.92 3.55
N GLU A 425 23.86 -11.18 3.43
CA GLU A 425 23.14 -12.37 3.92
C GLU A 425 23.26 -12.58 5.44
N VAL A 426 23.04 -11.52 6.22
CA VAL A 426 23.08 -11.58 7.69
C VAL A 426 21.67 -11.66 8.27
N VAL A 427 21.43 -12.63 9.16
CA VAL A 427 20.16 -12.85 9.87
C VAL A 427 20.36 -12.65 11.38
N MET A 428 19.59 -11.74 11.95
CA MET A 428 19.64 -11.35 13.35
C MET A 428 18.30 -11.61 14.04
N MET A 429 18.34 -11.92 15.34
CA MET A 429 17.18 -12.28 16.16
C MET A 429 17.31 -11.67 17.55
N LEU A 430 16.24 -11.03 18.03
CA LEU A 430 16.10 -10.49 19.39
C LEU A 430 14.75 -10.93 19.97
N GLY A 431 14.72 -11.33 21.24
CA GLY A 431 13.49 -11.76 21.90
C GLY A 431 12.76 -10.60 22.56
N ALA A 432 11.43 -10.71 22.61
CA ALA A 432 10.54 -9.85 23.38
C ALA A 432 9.95 -10.60 24.59
N ALA A 433 9.50 -9.85 25.60
CA ALA A 433 8.99 -10.40 26.86
C ALA A 433 7.69 -11.21 26.69
N ASP A 434 6.91 -10.92 25.64
CA ASP A 434 5.67 -11.62 25.28
C ASP A 434 5.88 -12.95 24.54
N GLY A 435 7.14 -13.38 24.38
CA GLY A 435 7.51 -14.57 23.61
C GLY A 435 7.62 -14.34 22.10
N GLY A 436 7.45 -13.10 21.63
CA GLY A 436 7.73 -12.70 20.25
C GLY A 436 9.22 -12.63 19.93
N VAL A 437 9.55 -12.56 18.64
CA VAL A 437 10.92 -12.45 18.13
C VAL A 437 11.00 -11.42 17.02
N GLN A 438 11.90 -10.46 17.18
CA GLN A 438 12.32 -9.55 16.13
C GLN A 438 13.39 -10.23 15.27
N VAL A 439 13.18 -10.29 13.96
CA VAL A 439 14.09 -10.91 12.97
C VAL A 439 14.55 -9.85 11.99
N SER A 440 15.83 -9.49 12.01
CA SER A 440 16.40 -8.49 11.09
C SER A 440 17.29 -9.15 10.06
N VAL A 441 17.12 -8.82 8.78
CA VAL A 441 17.83 -9.45 7.67
C VAL A 441 18.51 -8.39 6.81
N VAL A 442 19.77 -8.65 6.43
CA VAL A 442 20.57 -7.79 5.54
C VAL A 442 20.82 -8.50 4.21
N LEU A 443 20.37 -7.90 3.11
CA LEU A 443 20.50 -8.39 1.74
C LEU A 443 20.69 -7.22 0.77
N ARG A 444 21.18 -7.49 -0.46
CA ARG A 444 21.16 -6.49 -1.53
C ARG A 444 19.76 -5.97 -1.80
N ARG A 445 19.66 -4.70 -2.17
CA ARG A 445 18.39 -4.03 -2.51
C ARG A 445 17.54 -4.81 -3.50
N ALA A 446 18.14 -5.31 -4.58
CA ALA A 446 17.43 -6.08 -5.60
C ALA A 446 16.78 -7.38 -5.09
N LEU A 447 17.21 -7.90 -3.93
CA LEU A 447 16.74 -9.18 -3.39
C LEU A 447 15.74 -9.01 -2.23
N MET A 448 15.66 -7.83 -1.61
CA MET A 448 14.94 -7.65 -0.35
C MET A 448 13.42 -7.85 -0.50
N ASP A 449 12.81 -7.37 -1.58
CA ASP A 449 11.37 -7.53 -1.82
C ASP A 449 10.99 -8.99 -2.12
N ALA A 450 11.83 -9.69 -2.90
CA ALA A 450 11.65 -11.12 -3.15
C ALA A 450 11.79 -11.92 -1.85
N PHE A 451 12.83 -11.63 -1.04
CA PHE A 451 13.00 -12.23 0.28
C PHE A 451 11.79 -12.00 1.19
N ALA A 452 11.33 -10.75 1.33
CA ALA A 452 10.19 -10.40 2.18
C ALA A 452 8.91 -11.14 1.74
N THR A 453 8.74 -11.33 0.44
CA THR A 453 7.63 -12.10 -0.14
C THR A 453 7.71 -13.57 0.27
N TYR A 454 8.86 -14.22 0.09
CA TYR A 454 9.04 -15.63 0.48
C TYR A 454 8.94 -15.83 1.99
N PHE A 455 9.56 -14.95 2.78
CA PHE A 455 9.58 -14.99 4.24
C PHE A 455 8.17 -14.92 4.82
N ARG A 456 7.34 -13.99 4.33
CA ARG A 456 5.94 -13.87 4.77
C ARG A 456 5.09 -15.04 4.27
N ARG A 457 5.24 -15.46 3.00
CA ARG A 457 4.47 -16.58 2.43
C ARG A 457 4.70 -17.88 3.21
N GLN A 458 5.94 -18.16 3.62
CA GLN A 458 6.29 -19.36 4.36
C GLN A 458 5.89 -19.29 5.85
N LEU A 459 5.88 -18.09 6.47
CA LEU A 459 5.47 -17.89 7.86
C LEU A 459 3.97 -18.19 8.08
N VAL A 460 3.12 -17.85 7.13
CA VAL A 460 1.67 -18.01 7.26
C VAL A 460 1.25 -19.46 6.99
N THR A 461 0.45 -20.03 7.90
CA THR A 461 -0.25 -21.29 7.68
C THR A 461 -1.27 -21.09 6.56
N PRO A 462 -1.36 -21.97 5.54
CA PRO A 462 -2.69 -22.35 5.10
C PRO A 462 -3.28 -23.07 6.32
N LEU A 463 -4.15 -22.39 7.08
CA LEU A 463 -5.08 -23.07 7.98
C LEU A 463 -5.69 -24.27 7.23
N PRO A 464 -6.11 -25.34 7.90
CA PRO A 464 -6.68 -26.53 7.26
C PRO A 464 -8.00 -26.18 6.55
N MET A 465 -7.90 -25.51 5.42
CA MET A 465 -8.94 -25.02 4.51
C MET A 465 -8.32 -24.52 3.18
N GLY A 466 -7.05 -24.79 2.83
CA GLY A 466 -6.53 -24.49 1.48
C GLY A 466 -6.66 -23.01 1.05
N VAL A 467 -6.54 -22.10 2.01
CA VAL A 467 -6.75 -20.67 1.82
C VAL A 467 -5.40 -19.94 1.92
N ASP A 468 -4.96 -19.35 0.81
CA ASP A 468 -3.82 -18.46 0.77
C ASP A 468 -4.22 -17.08 1.33
N MET A 469 -3.68 -16.70 2.49
CA MET A 469 -3.99 -15.40 3.12
C MET A 469 -3.45 -14.21 2.29
N SER A 470 -2.44 -14.38 1.44
CA SER A 470 -1.99 -13.35 0.49
C SER A 470 -2.99 -13.13 -0.65
N GLN A 471 -3.76 -14.17 -0.95
CA GLN A 471 -4.92 -14.12 -1.81
C GLN A 471 -6.14 -13.62 -1.05
N GLN A 472 -6.13 -13.37 0.25
CA GLN A 472 -7.30 -12.82 0.93
C GLN A 472 -7.30 -11.30 0.93
N ARG A 473 -8.49 -10.72 0.84
CA ARG A 473 -8.75 -9.33 1.18
C ARG A 473 -9.82 -9.27 2.25
N ARG A 474 -9.59 -8.37 3.21
CA ARG A 474 -10.62 -7.88 4.10
C ARG A 474 -11.14 -6.56 3.56
N ARG A 475 -12.46 -6.39 3.57
CA ARG A 475 -13.11 -5.12 3.28
C ARG A 475 -14.17 -4.84 4.33
N THR A 476 -14.16 -3.62 4.85
CA THR A 476 -15.14 -3.13 5.81
C THR A 476 -16.15 -2.23 5.10
N PHE A 477 -17.43 -2.45 5.39
CA PHE A 477 -18.57 -1.69 4.91
C PHE A 477 -19.24 -1.07 6.14
N LEU A 478 -19.54 0.22 6.08
CA LEU A 478 -20.30 0.91 7.12
C LEU A 478 -21.72 1.04 6.60
N LEU A 479 -22.67 0.45 7.33
CA LEU A 479 -24.09 0.53 7.03
C LEU A 479 -24.72 1.47 8.05
N ASN A 480 -25.42 2.50 7.61
CA ASN A 480 -26.20 3.34 8.52
C ASN A 480 -27.55 2.69 8.88
N ALA A 481 -28.21 3.21 9.92
CA ALA A 481 -29.49 2.67 10.39
C ALA A 481 -30.59 2.66 9.30
N GLY A 482 -30.61 3.68 8.42
CA GLY A 482 -31.58 3.78 7.33
C GLY A 482 -31.40 2.70 6.27
N GLU A 483 -30.16 2.39 5.89
CA GLU A 483 -29.85 1.31 4.94
C GLU A 483 -30.29 -0.05 5.49
N ILE A 484 -30.11 -0.27 6.79
CA ILE A 484 -30.49 -1.50 7.48
C ILE A 484 -32.02 -1.67 7.53
N GLU A 485 -32.76 -0.61 7.89
CA GLU A 485 -34.23 -0.68 7.93
C GLU A 485 -34.82 -0.84 6.54
N SER A 486 -34.29 -0.13 5.53
CA SER A 486 -34.68 -0.32 4.13
C SER A 486 -34.46 -1.76 3.68
N LEU A 487 -33.29 -2.34 3.95
CA LEU A 487 -33.00 -3.74 3.63
C LEU A 487 -34.02 -4.69 4.27
N LYS A 488 -34.35 -4.50 5.55
CA LYS A 488 -35.35 -5.33 6.25
C LYS A 488 -36.73 -5.23 5.61
N GLN A 489 -37.15 -4.02 5.27
CA GLN A 489 -38.45 -3.76 4.68
C GLN A 489 -38.60 -4.49 3.35
N ARG A 490 -37.66 -4.33 2.43
CA ARG A 490 -37.76 -4.94 1.09
C ARG A 490 -37.74 -6.46 1.14
N ILE A 491 -36.88 -7.03 1.99
CA ILE A 491 -36.83 -8.47 2.18
C ILE A 491 -38.19 -8.98 2.67
N SER A 492 -38.79 -8.29 3.63
CA SER A 492 -40.08 -8.68 4.22
C SER A 492 -41.27 -8.47 3.27
N GLU A 493 -41.24 -7.42 2.45
CA GLU A 493 -42.33 -7.05 1.55
C GLU A 493 -42.30 -7.77 0.20
N SER A 494 -41.18 -8.40 -0.17
CA SER A 494 -41.08 -9.26 -1.35
C SER A 494 -42.05 -10.45 -1.28
N ASP A 495 -42.52 -10.97 -2.42
CA ASP A 495 -43.46 -12.09 -2.44
C ASP A 495 -42.89 -13.34 -1.72
N ALA A 496 -41.61 -13.64 -1.96
CA ALA A 496 -40.90 -14.70 -1.23
C ALA A 496 -40.75 -14.39 0.27
N GLY A 497 -40.60 -13.11 0.63
CA GLY A 497 -40.59 -12.65 2.01
C GLY A 497 -41.91 -12.90 2.72
N ARG A 498 -43.03 -12.49 2.10
CA ARG A 498 -44.39 -12.68 2.62
C ARG A 498 -44.75 -14.16 2.79
N GLU A 499 -44.26 -15.01 1.90
CA GLU A 499 -44.48 -16.46 1.95
C GLU A 499 -43.63 -17.16 3.01
N GLN A 500 -42.34 -16.81 3.12
CA GLN A 500 -41.36 -17.62 3.84
C GLN A 500 -40.95 -17.07 5.21
N LEU A 501 -41.10 -15.75 5.46
CA LEU A 501 -40.72 -15.12 6.72
C LEU A 501 -41.93 -15.09 7.67
N ARG A 502 -41.85 -15.86 8.76
CA ARG A 502 -42.93 -15.94 9.76
C ARG A 502 -42.90 -14.83 10.82
N ASN A 503 -41.76 -14.16 11.01
CA ASN A 503 -41.51 -13.17 12.06
C ASN A 503 -40.73 -11.96 11.51
N ARG A 504 -40.81 -10.82 12.21
CA ARG A 504 -40.07 -9.59 11.89
C ARG A 504 -38.56 -9.88 11.76
N LEU A 505 -37.96 -9.36 10.69
CA LEU A 505 -36.56 -9.56 10.36
C LEU A 505 -35.63 -8.81 11.33
N SER A 506 -34.64 -9.49 11.91
CA SER A 506 -33.65 -8.83 12.78
C SER A 506 -32.51 -8.23 11.96
N THR A 507 -31.82 -7.21 12.50
CA THR A 507 -30.65 -6.57 11.86
C THR A 507 -29.59 -7.60 11.49
N TYR A 508 -29.31 -8.54 12.41
CA TYR A 508 -28.35 -9.59 12.18
C TYR A 508 -28.73 -10.49 10.99
N VAL A 509 -29.99 -10.93 10.91
CA VAL A 509 -30.46 -11.80 9.82
C VAL A 509 -30.45 -11.06 8.49
N ALA A 510 -30.89 -9.79 8.47
CA ALA A 510 -30.90 -8.98 7.25
C ALA A 510 -29.50 -8.84 6.65
N ILE A 511 -28.53 -8.38 7.44
CA ILE A 511 -27.14 -8.20 6.99
C ILE A 511 -26.50 -9.54 6.64
N SER A 512 -26.77 -10.61 7.40
CA SER A 512 -26.23 -11.95 7.13
C SER A 512 -26.75 -12.51 5.82
N SER A 513 -28.05 -12.33 5.53
CA SER A 513 -28.65 -12.76 4.27
C SER A 513 -28.04 -12.03 3.07
N LEU A 514 -27.82 -10.72 3.19
CA LEU A 514 -27.14 -9.88 2.20
C LEU A 514 -25.70 -10.35 1.95
N ALA A 515 -24.93 -10.56 3.00
CA ALA A 515 -23.55 -11.02 2.88
C ALA A 515 -23.49 -12.41 2.23
N TRP A 516 -24.38 -13.34 2.63
CA TRP A 516 -24.40 -14.70 2.09
C TRP A 516 -24.75 -14.75 0.61
N THR A 517 -25.81 -14.06 0.18
CA THR A 517 -26.20 -14.02 -1.25
C THR A 517 -25.12 -13.37 -2.10
N SER A 518 -24.47 -12.32 -1.59
CA SER A 518 -23.38 -11.63 -2.29
C SER A 518 -22.14 -12.51 -2.47
N ILE A 519 -21.80 -13.33 -1.47
CA ILE A 519 -20.70 -14.30 -1.55
C ILE A 519 -21.02 -15.37 -2.58
N VAL A 520 -22.23 -15.95 -2.55
CA VAL A 520 -22.64 -17.00 -3.49
C VAL A 520 -22.62 -16.49 -4.93
N ARG A 521 -23.12 -15.27 -5.18
CA ARG A 521 -23.07 -14.63 -6.49
C ARG A 521 -21.64 -14.34 -6.96
N ALA A 522 -20.79 -13.80 -6.09
CA ALA A 522 -19.39 -13.52 -6.43
C ALA A 522 -18.61 -14.79 -6.84
N LYS A 523 -18.97 -15.95 -6.30
CA LYS A 523 -18.32 -17.23 -6.62
C LYS A 523 -18.80 -17.87 -7.93
N SER A 524 -19.91 -17.41 -8.52
CA SER A 524 -20.48 -17.97 -9.75
C SER A 524 -20.61 -19.50 -9.72
N LEU A 525 -21.16 -20.02 -8.62
CA LEU A 525 -21.31 -21.47 -8.40
C LEU A 525 -22.40 -22.07 -9.30
N ASP A 526 -22.31 -23.38 -9.57
CA ASP A 526 -23.33 -24.09 -10.34
C ASP A 526 -24.69 -24.00 -9.62
N ALA A 527 -25.78 -23.88 -10.37
CA ALA A 527 -27.12 -23.69 -9.80
C ALA A 527 -27.54 -24.82 -8.85
N ALA A 528 -26.98 -26.03 -8.98
CA ALA A 528 -27.26 -27.19 -8.13
C ALA A 528 -26.35 -27.30 -6.89
N ASP A 529 -25.34 -26.44 -6.75
CA ASP A 529 -24.36 -26.53 -5.66
C ASP A 529 -25.00 -26.24 -4.30
N LYS A 530 -24.65 -27.04 -3.28
CA LYS A 530 -25.09 -26.82 -1.90
C LYS A 530 -24.20 -25.77 -1.23
N VAL A 531 -24.83 -24.77 -0.61
CA VAL A 531 -24.16 -23.67 0.09
C VAL A 531 -24.62 -23.60 1.54
N TYR A 532 -23.72 -23.18 2.43
CA TYR A 532 -23.93 -23.22 3.88
C TYR A 532 -23.57 -21.88 4.53
N PHE A 533 -24.32 -21.49 5.57
CA PHE A 533 -24.04 -20.32 6.40
C PHE A 533 -24.09 -20.69 7.88
N MET A 534 -22.96 -20.52 8.57
CA MET A 534 -22.79 -20.86 9.97
C MET A 534 -22.87 -19.60 10.85
N VAL A 535 -23.68 -19.67 11.91
CA VAL A 535 -23.85 -18.62 12.92
C VAL A 535 -23.64 -19.17 14.33
N SER A 536 -22.97 -18.39 15.17
CA SER A 536 -22.93 -18.61 16.63
C SER A 536 -24.08 -17.87 17.31
N ALA A 537 -24.96 -18.60 18.00
CA ALA A 537 -26.12 -18.06 18.70
C ALA A 537 -25.94 -18.14 20.22
N ASP A 538 -26.23 -17.04 20.93
CA ASP A 538 -26.21 -17.01 22.41
C ASP A 538 -27.34 -17.89 22.98
N CYS A 539 -26.96 -18.90 23.77
CA CYS A 539 -27.90 -19.84 24.39
C CYS A 539 -28.05 -19.66 25.92
N ARG A 540 -27.46 -18.64 26.55
CA ARG A 540 -27.46 -18.44 28.02
C ARG A 540 -28.86 -18.52 28.63
N ARG A 541 -29.83 -17.82 28.04
CA ARG A 541 -31.23 -17.76 28.48
C ARG A 541 -32.05 -19.01 28.11
N ARG A 542 -31.49 -19.92 27.31
CA ARG A 542 -32.13 -21.14 26.82
C ARG A 542 -31.63 -22.40 27.52
N LEU A 543 -30.55 -22.31 28.29
CA LEU A 543 -30.08 -23.39 29.15
C LEU A 543 -31.09 -23.70 30.26
N ARG A 544 -31.04 -24.93 30.79
CA ARG A 544 -31.82 -25.37 31.95
C ARG A 544 -30.89 -25.96 33.02
N PRO A 545 -30.68 -25.27 34.15
CA PRO A 545 -31.12 -23.90 34.45
C PRO A 545 -30.46 -22.86 33.52
N SER A 546 -31.06 -21.67 33.40
CA SER A 546 -30.47 -20.56 32.64
C SER A 546 -29.15 -20.12 33.27
N ALA A 547 -28.20 -19.67 32.45
CA ALA A 547 -26.98 -19.06 32.98
C ALA A 547 -27.30 -17.72 33.67
N ASP A 548 -26.62 -17.45 34.79
CA ASP A 548 -26.75 -16.20 35.54
C ASP A 548 -26.32 -14.98 34.72
N GLU A 549 -26.82 -13.80 35.06
CA GLU A 549 -26.51 -12.54 34.36
C GLU A 549 -25.01 -12.19 34.42
N GLY A 550 -24.32 -12.62 35.49
CA GLY A 550 -22.86 -12.47 35.64
C GLY A 550 -22.01 -13.61 35.06
N TYR A 551 -22.58 -14.54 34.29
CA TYR A 551 -21.85 -15.70 33.78
C TYR A 551 -20.70 -15.31 32.84
N PHE A 552 -19.47 -15.57 33.29
CA PHE A 552 -18.24 -15.34 32.53
C PHE A 552 -17.76 -16.65 31.87
N GLY A 553 -18.02 -16.81 30.57
CA GLY A 553 -17.65 -17.99 29.80
C GLY A 553 -18.33 -18.09 28.42
N ASN A 554 -17.90 -19.06 27.61
CA ASN A 554 -18.48 -19.35 26.30
C ASN A 554 -19.83 -20.06 26.46
N CYS A 555 -20.91 -19.38 26.07
CA CYS A 555 -22.26 -19.95 26.06
C CYS A 555 -22.95 -19.63 24.73
N VAL A 556 -22.42 -20.25 23.67
CA VAL A 556 -22.94 -20.13 22.31
C VAL A 556 -23.16 -21.52 21.71
N THR A 557 -24.20 -21.67 20.90
CA THR A 557 -24.42 -22.85 20.06
C THR A 557 -24.18 -22.51 18.60
N THR A 558 -23.73 -23.49 17.82
CA THR A 558 -23.49 -23.32 16.37
C THR A 558 -24.70 -23.77 15.58
N CYS A 559 -25.25 -22.86 14.77
CA CYS A 559 -26.35 -23.14 13.86
C CYS A 559 -25.86 -23.05 12.41
N VAL A 560 -26.32 -23.96 11.55
CA VAL A 560 -25.92 -24.01 10.13
C VAL A 560 -27.17 -23.94 9.25
N ALA A 561 -27.30 -22.85 8.50
CA ALA A 561 -28.28 -22.73 7.42
C ALA A 561 -27.77 -23.43 6.16
N LYS A 562 -28.69 -24.04 5.40
CA LYS A 562 -28.41 -24.76 4.16
C LYS A 562 -29.34 -24.27 3.06
N ALA A 563 -28.78 -24.03 1.88
CA ALA A 563 -29.51 -23.67 0.67
C ALA A 563 -28.84 -24.28 -0.58
N ILE A 564 -29.46 -24.10 -1.74
CA ILE A 564 -28.89 -24.39 -3.04
C ILE A 564 -28.46 -23.06 -3.68
N SER A 565 -27.32 -23.02 -4.35
CA SER A 565 -26.74 -21.83 -4.98
C SER A 565 -27.74 -21.15 -5.93
N GLY A 566 -28.44 -21.93 -6.75
CA GLY A 566 -29.48 -21.47 -7.65
C GLY A 566 -30.61 -20.74 -6.93
N ASP A 567 -31.04 -21.19 -5.74
CA ASP A 567 -32.10 -20.53 -4.98
C ASP A 567 -31.69 -19.17 -4.43
N LEU A 568 -30.41 -19.02 -4.05
CA LEU A 568 -29.88 -17.76 -3.54
C LEU A 568 -29.48 -16.80 -4.66
N SER A 569 -29.23 -17.34 -5.86
CA SER A 569 -28.82 -16.59 -7.04
C SER A 569 -30.01 -16.22 -7.94
N ALA A 570 -31.09 -17.02 -7.95
CA ALA A 570 -32.26 -16.85 -8.80
C ALA A 570 -33.24 -15.77 -8.30
N GLY A 571 -33.71 -14.94 -9.24
CA GLY A 571 -34.70 -13.88 -9.03
C GLY A 571 -34.46 -12.73 -10.02
N SER A 572 -35.47 -11.88 -10.21
CA SER A 572 -35.43 -10.61 -10.95
C SER A 572 -34.19 -9.76 -10.66
N ASP A 573 -33.92 -8.74 -11.48
CA ASP A 573 -32.73 -7.87 -11.46
C ASP A 573 -32.32 -7.28 -10.08
N ASP A 574 -33.19 -7.34 -9.08
CA ASP A 574 -33.02 -6.86 -7.70
C ASP A 574 -32.53 -7.93 -6.69
N GLY A 575 -32.68 -9.22 -6.99
CA GLY A 575 -32.23 -10.34 -6.14
C GLY A 575 -32.95 -10.52 -4.80
N LEU A 576 -34.13 -9.92 -4.60
CA LEU A 576 -34.89 -9.96 -3.33
C LEU A 576 -35.36 -11.37 -2.96
N ALA A 577 -35.76 -12.19 -3.94
CA ALA A 577 -36.19 -13.58 -3.69
C ALA A 577 -35.09 -14.43 -3.06
N GLY A 578 -33.83 -14.27 -3.52
CA GLY A 578 -32.67 -14.94 -2.94
C GLY A 578 -32.37 -14.46 -1.52
N LEU A 579 -32.50 -13.16 -1.26
CA LEU A 579 -32.35 -12.56 0.09
C LEU A 579 -33.40 -13.10 1.06
N ALA A 580 -34.67 -13.16 0.65
CA ALA A 580 -35.75 -13.70 1.47
C ALA A 580 -35.55 -15.18 1.81
N ARG A 581 -35.15 -16.00 0.82
CA ARG A 581 -34.81 -17.43 1.05
C ARG A 581 -33.62 -17.60 2.00
N ALA A 582 -32.56 -16.81 1.83
CA ALA A 582 -31.41 -16.81 2.72
C ALA A 582 -31.81 -16.41 4.16
N ALA A 583 -32.60 -15.34 4.30
CA ALA A 583 -33.10 -14.87 5.58
C ALA A 583 -33.96 -15.93 6.29
N ALA A 584 -34.90 -16.57 5.58
CA ALA A 584 -35.73 -17.63 6.11
C ALA A 584 -34.90 -18.85 6.56
N ALA A 585 -33.89 -19.24 5.76
CA ALA A 585 -32.98 -20.33 6.10
C ALA A 585 -32.15 -20.04 7.37
N ILE A 586 -31.62 -18.82 7.51
CA ILE A 586 -30.87 -18.38 8.70
C ILE A 586 -31.79 -18.33 9.93
N GLN A 587 -32.99 -17.76 9.83
CA GLN A 587 -33.94 -17.71 10.95
C GLN A 587 -34.33 -19.11 11.44
N ARG A 588 -34.59 -20.04 10.50
CA ARG A 588 -34.92 -21.42 10.83
C ARG A 588 -33.76 -22.11 11.54
N ALA A 589 -32.53 -21.98 11.02
CA ALA A 589 -31.35 -22.58 11.63
C ALA A 589 -31.09 -22.08 13.06
N ILE A 590 -31.24 -20.76 13.30
CA ILE A 590 -31.10 -20.18 14.65
C ILE A 590 -32.17 -20.73 15.59
N ARG A 591 -33.43 -20.83 15.14
CA ARG A 591 -34.54 -21.35 15.96
C ARG A 591 -34.28 -22.80 16.37
N GLU A 592 -34.02 -23.68 15.40
CA GLU A 592 -33.79 -25.11 15.62
C GLU A 592 -32.55 -25.35 16.50
N GLY A 593 -31.45 -24.61 16.26
CA GLY A 593 -30.23 -24.74 17.07
C GLY A 593 -30.41 -24.29 18.52
N LEU A 594 -31.27 -23.30 18.78
CA LEU A 594 -31.57 -22.83 20.14
C LEU A 594 -32.59 -23.71 20.88
N GLU A 595 -33.37 -24.54 20.19
CA GLU A 595 -34.26 -25.54 20.81
C GLU A 595 -33.47 -26.70 21.42
N VAL A 596 -32.37 -27.10 20.78
CA VAL A 596 -31.48 -28.17 21.25
C VAL A 596 -30.02 -27.70 21.24
N PRO A 597 -29.61 -26.82 22.18
CA PRO A 597 -28.29 -26.16 22.16
C PRO A 597 -27.09 -27.11 22.10
N PHE A 598 -27.25 -28.34 22.61
CA PHE A 598 -26.21 -29.39 22.64
C PHE A 598 -26.34 -30.44 21.54
N GLY A 599 -27.43 -30.48 20.77
CA GLY A 599 -27.74 -31.59 19.86
C GLY A 599 -26.73 -31.77 18.72
N ASN A 600 -26.13 -30.67 18.24
CA ASN A 600 -25.06 -30.73 17.24
C ASN A 600 -23.74 -31.26 17.83
N SER A 601 -23.43 -30.88 19.07
CA SER A 601 -22.25 -31.36 19.81
C SER A 601 -22.36 -32.85 20.16
N GLU A 602 -23.55 -33.31 20.54
CA GLU A 602 -23.83 -34.73 20.79
C GLU A 602 -23.69 -35.57 19.52
N ARG A 603 -24.21 -35.11 18.37
CA ARG A 603 -24.02 -35.79 17.07
C ARG A 603 -22.55 -35.88 16.68
N TRP A 604 -21.76 -34.83 16.95
CA TRP A 604 -20.33 -34.80 16.66
C TRP A 604 -19.53 -35.74 17.58
N LEU A 605 -19.83 -35.76 18.88
CA LEU A 605 -19.22 -36.67 19.86
C LEU A 605 -19.56 -38.14 19.59
N ASN A 606 -20.77 -38.42 19.09
CA ASN A 606 -21.23 -39.77 18.77
C ASN A 606 -20.73 -40.32 17.42
N GLY A 607 -19.67 -39.73 16.86
CA GLY A 607 -18.95 -40.29 15.72
C GLY A 607 -19.69 -40.19 14.38
N ALA A 608 -20.67 -39.29 14.23
CA ALA A 608 -21.26 -38.97 12.93
C ALA A 608 -20.26 -38.21 12.05
N THR A 609 -19.19 -38.88 11.62
CA THR A 609 -18.27 -38.42 10.58
C THR A 609 -18.94 -38.64 9.23
N ALA A 610 -19.89 -37.78 8.89
CA ALA A 610 -20.42 -37.74 7.54
C ALA A 610 -19.26 -37.36 6.60
N THR A 611 -18.87 -38.29 5.74
CA THR A 611 -18.17 -38.04 4.48
C THR A 611 -18.94 -36.95 3.73
N THR A 612 -18.57 -35.70 3.99
CA THR A 612 -19.26 -34.55 3.42
C THR A 612 -18.61 -34.32 2.06
N PRO A 613 -19.38 -34.35 0.95
CA PRO A 613 -18.82 -34.02 -0.37
C PRO A 613 -18.16 -32.63 -0.33
N PRO A 614 -17.22 -32.33 -1.25
CA PRO A 614 -16.49 -31.07 -1.25
C PRO A 614 -17.47 -29.90 -1.24
N VAL A 615 -17.53 -29.18 -0.11
CA VAL A 615 -18.41 -28.04 0.08
C VAL A 615 -17.81 -26.86 -0.67
N ARG A 616 -18.45 -26.45 -1.76
CA ARG A 616 -17.96 -25.37 -2.62
C ARG A 616 -18.14 -23.97 -2.01
N SER A 617 -19.02 -23.77 -1.03
CA SER A 617 -19.11 -22.52 -0.24
C SER A 617 -19.65 -22.78 1.17
N PHE A 618 -18.95 -22.21 2.16
CA PHE A 618 -19.26 -22.32 3.58
C PHE A 618 -18.94 -20.99 4.27
N THR A 619 -19.94 -20.14 4.38
CA THR A 619 -19.82 -18.80 4.98
C THR A 619 -20.00 -18.86 6.49
N ARG A 620 -19.23 -18.06 7.25
CA ARG A 620 -19.21 -18.07 8.72
C ARG A 620 -19.40 -16.67 9.30
N SER A 621 -20.21 -16.56 10.34
CA SER A 621 -20.38 -15.33 11.14
C SER A 621 -20.31 -15.63 12.63
N GLY A 622 -19.32 -15.06 13.31
CA GLY A 622 -19.09 -15.25 14.76
C GLY A 622 -19.36 -14.02 15.63
N SER A 623 -19.80 -12.90 15.06
CA SER A 623 -19.95 -11.61 15.75
C SER A 623 -21.34 -11.00 15.56
N SER A 624 -21.67 -9.97 16.35
CA SER A 624 -22.99 -9.34 16.35
C SER A 624 -22.87 -7.81 16.44
N HIS A 625 -23.75 -7.11 15.72
CA HIS A 625 -23.96 -5.65 15.87
C HIS A 625 -24.30 -5.19 17.30
N ARG A 626 -24.69 -6.12 18.19
CA ARG A 626 -24.95 -5.84 19.61
C ARG A 626 -23.70 -5.78 20.49
N TYR A 627 -22.51 -5.97 19.92
CA TYR A 627 -21.26 -5.81 20.66
C TYR A 627 -20.94 -4.33 20.82
N MET A 628 -20.90 -3.88 22.06
CA MET A 628 -20.76 -2.49 22.47
C MET A 628 -19.29 -2.01 22.45
N ALA A 629 -18.57 -2.25 21.35
CA ALA A 629 -17.15 -1.90 21.27
C ALA A 629 -16.89 -0.39 21.44
N TYR A 630 -17.86 0.44 21.05
CA TYR A 630 -17.78 1.90 21.14
C TYR A 630 -18.23 2.47 22.50
N GLU A 631 -18.73 1.64 23.42
CA GLU A 631 -19.01 2.06 24.81
C GLU A 631 -17.76 2.01 25.71
N ALA A 632 -16.63 1.51 25.18
CA ALA A 632 -15.36 1.43 25.89
C ALA A 632 -14.68 2.81 25.99
N ASP A 633 -15.18 3.67 26.88
CA ASP A 633 -14.58 4.97 27.22
C ASP A 633 -13.65 4.82 28.42
N PHE A 634 -12.35 5.08 28.20
CA PHE A 634 -11.32 5.02 29.25
C PHE A 634 -11.12 6.38 29.98
N GLY A 635 -12.00 7.36 29.75
CA GLY A 635 -11.94 8.71 30.32
C GLY A 635 -11.51 9.81 29.35
N TRP A 636 -11.27 9.47 28.08
CA TRP A 636 -10.86 10.40 27.00
C TRP A 636 -11.82 10.38 25.80
N GLY A 637 -12.99 9.73 25.96
CA GLY A 637 -14.00 9.58 24.93
C GLY A 637 -14.06 8.17 24.33
N ALA A 638 -15.15 7.90 23.61
CA ALA A 638 -15.37 6.65 22.91
C ALA A 638 -14.32 6.40 21.80
N PRO A 639 -14.01 5.13 21.48
CA PRO A 639 -13.09 4.79 20.39
C PRO A 639 -13.54 5.41 19.06
N SER A 640 -12.62 6.00 18.29
CA SER A 640 -12.95 6.51 16.95
C SER A 640 -13.15 5.38 15.93
N ARG A 641 -12.61 4.19 16.20
CA ARG A 641 -12.76 2.99 15.36
C ARG A 641 -12.46 1.72 16.15
N ALA A 642 -13.28 0.68 15.98
CA ALA A 642 -13.05 -0.66 16.50
C ALA A 642 -12.91 -1.68 15.36
N GLU A 643 -11.88 -2.51 15.38
CA GLU A 643 -11.62 -3.52 14.35
C GLU A 643 -11.08 -4.81 14.97
N LEU A 644 -11.50 -5.96 14.46
CA LEU A 644 -10.93 -7.25 14.87
C LEU A 644 -9.59 -7.45 14.15
N ALA A 645 -8.46 -7.51 14.87
CA ALA A 645 -7.13 -7.64 14.23
C ALA A 645 -6.91 -9.02 13.58
N THR A 646 -7.56 -10.06 14.11
CA THR A 646 -7.32 -11.45 13.72
C THR A 646 -8.56 -12.08 13.11
N VAL A 647 -8.47 -12.55 11.87
CA VAL A 647 -9.56 -13.28 11.20
C VAL A 647 -9.01 -14.55 10.57
N TYR A 648 -9.65 -15.68 10.83
CA TYR A 648 -9.21 -17.00 10.37
C TYR A 648 -10.18 -17.55 9.30
N GLY A 649 -9.67 -17.83 8.09
CA GLY A 649 -10.39 -18.54 7.01
C GLY A 649 -11.05 -17.67 5.92
N GLU A 650 -11.52 -18.31 4.84
CA GLU A 650 -12.31 -17.68 3.76
C GLU A 650 -13.80 -17.57 4.13
N GLU A 651 -14.52 -16.66 3.46
CA GLU A 651 -15.97 -16.47 3.60
C GLU A 651 -16.39 -16.13 5.04
N VAL A 652 -15.65 -15.24 5.70
CA VAL A 652 -15.96 -14.78 7.06
C VAL A 652 -16.66 -13.43 7.01
N VAL A 653 -17.79 -13.32 7.70
CA VAL A 653 -18.58 -12.10 7.86
C VAL A 653 -18.55 -11.70 9.34
N MET A 654 -18.20 -10.45 9.61
CA MET A 654 -18.15 -9.88 10.96
C MET A 654 -18.98 -8.61 11.04
N MET A 655 -19.57 -8.34 12.20
CA MET A 655 -20.50 -7.25 12.48
C MET A 655 -20.19 -6.64 13.84
N LEU A 656 -20.07 -5.31 13.88
CA LEU A 656 -19.93 -4.50 15.09
C LEU A 656 -20.94 -3.35 15.02
N GLY A 657 -21.57 -2.98 16.14
CA GLY A 657 -22.38 -1.75 16.18
C GLY A 657 -21.46 -0.53 16.04
N ALA A 658 -21.91 0.51 15.33
CA ALA A 658 -21.20 1.78 15.20
C ALA A 658 -21.76 2.82 16.18
N ALA A 659 -20.96 3.85 16.51
CA ALA A 659 -21.32 4.88 17.49
C ALA A 659 -22.55 5.73 17.09
N ASP A 660 -22.87 5.78 15.80
CA ASP A 660 -24.01 6.52 15.22
C ASP A 660 -25.29 5.67 15.09
N GLY A 661 -25.31 4.46 15.64
CA GLY A 661 -26.42 3.51 15.49
C GLY A 661 -26.37 2.68 14.19
N GLY A 662 -25.32 2.83 13.37
CA GLY A 662 -25.03 1.98 12.22
C GLY A 662 -24.41 0.62 12.58
N VAL A 663 -24.03 -0.15 11.57
CA VAL A 663 -23.32 -1.43 11.70
C VAL A 663 -22.13 -1.47 10.77
N GLN A 664 -20.97 -1.76 11.35
CA GLN A 664 -19.74 -2.05 10.64
C GLN A 664 -19.70 -3.53 10.25
N VAL A 665 -19.72 -3.81 8.94
CA VAL A 665 -19.70 -5.16 8.37
C VAL A 665 -18.34 -5.40 7.72
N SER A 666 -17.54 -6.30 8.29
CA SER A 666 -16.25 -6.70 7.72
C SER A 666 -16.37 -8.07 7.06
N VAL A 667 -15.89 -8.18 5.82
CA VAL A 667 -15.92 -9.45 5.07
C VAL A 667 -14.52 -9.83 4.62
N VAL A 668 -14.19 -11.11 4.76
CA VAL A 668 -12.93 -11.72 4.33
C VAL A 668 -13.18 -12.74 3.23
N LEU A 669 -12.62 -12.48 2.04
CA LEU A 669 -12.76 -13.30 0.84
C LEU A 669 -11.45 -13.34 0.05
N ARG A 670 -11.35 -14.24 -0.94
CA ARG A 670 -10.28 -14.18 -1.93
C ARG A 670 -10.29 -12.83 -2.66
N ARG A 671 -9.11 -12.33 -3.01
CA ARG A 671 -8.83 -11.07 -3.67
C ARG A 671 -9.52 -11.02 -5.02
N ALA A 672 -9.47 -12.12 -5.77
CA ALA A 672 -10.18 -12.27 -7.05
C ALA A 672 -11.71 -12.14 -6.90
N LEU A 673 -12.26 -12.45 -5.73
CA LEU A 673 -13.71 -12.41 -5.47
C LEU A 673 -14.15 -11.13 -4.77
N MET A 674 -13.25 -10.41 -4.09
CA MET A 674 -13.62 -9.29 -3.21
C MET A 674 -14.26 -8.14 -3.98
N ASP A 675 -13.81 -7.85 -5.19
CA ASP A 675 -14.39 -6.77 -6.00
C ASP A 675 -15.79 -7.15 -6.50
N ALA A 676 -15.96 -8.37 -7.02
CA ALA A 676 -17.28 -8.90 -7.40
C ALA A 676 -18.24 -8.95 -6.19
N PHE A 677 -17.77 -9.44 -5.03
CA PHE A 677 -18.53 -9.41 -3.78
C PHE A 677 -18.92 -8.00 -3.40
N ALA A 678 -17.99 -7.03 -3.41
CA ALA A 678 -18.30 -5.66 -3.05
C ALA A 678 -19.32 -5.03 -4.00
N THR A 679 -19.28 -5.38 -5.29
CA THR A 679 -20.28 -4.98 -6.27
C THR A 679 -21.64 -5.58 -5.94
N TYR A 680 -21.76 -6.89 -5.71
CA TYR A 680 -23.05 -7.51 -5.34
C TYR A 680 -23.56 -7.04 -3.99
N PHE A 681 -22.69 -6.92 -2.99
CA PHE A 681 -23.02 -6.49 -1.64
C PHE A 681 -23.54 -5.06 -1.64
N ARG A 682 -22.86 -4.15 -2.34
CA ARG A 682 -23.36 -2.78 -2.53
C ARG A 682 -24.62 -2.78 -3.35
N ARG A 683 -24.65 -3.41 -4.53
CA ARG A 683 -25.84 -3.44 -5.39
C ARG A 683 -27.06 -3.97 -4.65
N GLN A 684 -26.96 -5.02 -3.84
CA GLN A 684 -28.09 -5.58 -3.09
C GLN A 684 -28.46 -4.76 -1.84
N LEU A 685 -27.47 -4.20 -1.11
CA LEU A 685 -27.69 -3.25 -0.01
C LEU A 685 -28.44 -2.02 -0.53
N VAL A 686 -27.90 -1.45 -1.60
CA VAL A 686 -28.35 -0.24 -2.29
C VAL A 686 -29.54 -0.49 -3.19
N ALA A 687 -29.88 -1.74 -3.52
CA ALA A 687 -31.03 -2.07 -4.38
C ALA A 687 -32.39 -1.66 -3.77
N SER A 688 -32.39 -0.98 -2.61
CA SER A 688 -33.20 0.23 -2.39
C SER A 688 -32.73 1.06 -1.18
N SER A 689 -31.40 1.24 -0.99
CA SER A 689 -30.87 2.19 0.01
C SER A 689 -29.78 3.15 -0.49
N MET A 690 -29.55 3.28 -1.79
CA MET A 690 -29.76 4.66 -2.25
C MET A 690 -31.30 4.73 -2.23
N SER A 691 -31.89 5.80 -1.70
CA SER A 691 -33.06 6.27 -2.46
C SER A 691 -32.51 6.35 -3.88
N SER A 692 -32.87 5.40 -4.75
CA SER A 692 -32.33 5.35 -6.11
C SER A 692 -32.61 6.73 -6.65
N LEU A 693 -31.59 7.59 -6.63
CA LEU A 693 -31.77 8.98 -6.98
C LEU A 693 -32.14 9.00 -8.43
N VAL A 694 -31.78 7.96 -9.20
CA VAL A 694 -32.26 7.70 -10.54
C VAL A 694 -32.88 6.30 -10.61
N ARG A 695 -34.13 6.21 -11.05
CA ARG A 695 -34.86 4.97 -11.36
C ARG A 695 -34.87 4.75 -12.87
N VAL A 696 -34.39 3.61 -13.34
CA VAL A 696 -34.51 3.24 -14.77
C VAL A 696 -35.98 3.01 -15.11
N LEU A 697 -36.46 3.69 -16.14
CA LEU A 697 -37.81 3.58 -16.68
C LEU A 697 -37.87 2.54 -17.81
N ALA A 698 -36.90 2.58 -18.73
CA ALA A 698 -36.81 1.65 -19.85
C ALA A 698 -35.35 1.48 -20.31
N VAL A 699 -35.05 0.34 -20.91
CA VAL A 699 -33.79 0.10 -21.62
C VAL A 699 -34.14 -0.37 -23.03
N SER A 700 -33.65 0.36 -24.02
CA SER A 700 -33.76 0.04 -25.43
C SER A 700 -32.37 -0.05 -26.04
N HIS A 701 -32.30 -0.49 -27.30
CA HIS A 701 -31.07 -0.43 -28.07
C HIS A 701 -31.32 0.27 -29.39
N VAL A 702 -30.40 1.15 -29.77
CA VAL A 702 -30.51 1.97 -30.98
C VAL A 702 -29.60 1.40 -32.05
N LEU A 703 -30.21 0.88 -33.11
CA LEU A 703 -29.52 0.40 -34.30
C LEU A 703 -29.21 1.56 -35.25
N PRO A 704 -28.12 1.50 -36.04
CA PRO A 704 -27.91 2.41 -37.16
C PRO A 704 -29.11 2.38 -38.12
N ASP A 705 -29.50 3.54 -38.64
CA ASP A 705 -30.57 3.64 -39.65
C ASP A 705 -30.09 3.04 -40.99
N GLU A 706 -30.73 1.94 -41.42
CA GLU A 706 -30.39 1.20 -42.65
C GLU A 706 -30.60 2.02 -43.93
N VAL A 707 -31.58 2.94 -43.93
CA VAL A 707 -31.87 3.82 -45.07
C VAL A 707 -30.83 4.94 -45.15
N ALA A 708 -30.45 5.51 -44.00
CA ALA A 708 -29.39 6.51 -43.91
C ALA A 708 -27.99 5.93 -44.20
N ALA A 709 -27.77 4.63 -43.94
CA ALA A 709 -26.56 3.89 -44.28
C ALA A 709 -26.43 3.56 -45.78
N GLY A 710 -27.36 4.02 -46.63
CA GLY A 710 -27.33 3.82 -48.08
C GLY A 710 -27.83 2.46 -48.56
N GLY A 711 -28.61 1.73 -47.73
CA GLY A 711 -29.27 0.48 -48.12
C GLY A 711 -28.37 -0.76 -48.24
N ALA A 712 -27.08 -0.64 -47.94
CA ALA A 712 -26.12 -1.74 -47.92
C ALA A 712 -25.69 -2.07 -46.48
N TRP A 713 -26.62 -2.58 -45.69
CA TRP A 713 -26.33 -3.21 -44.40
C TRP A 713 -26.47 -4.74 -44.55
N PRO A 714 -25.45 -5.54 -44.22
CA PRO A 714 -24.14 -5.13 -43.71
C PRO A 714 -23.21 -4.54 -44.79
N PRO A 715 -22.25 -3.66 -44.43
CA PRO A 715 -21.28 -3.14 -45.38
C PRO A 715 -20.39 -4.27 -45.94
N PRO A 716 -19.71 -4.10 -47.08
CA PRO A 716 -18.75 -5.11 -47.53
C PRO A 716 -17.60 -5.23 -46.51
N PRO A 717 -17.11 -6.45 -46.21
CA PRO A 717 -15.94 -6.63 -45.34
C PRO A 717 -14.70 -5.94 -45.93
N PRO A 718 -13.72 -5.55 -45.08
CA PRO A 718 -13.57 -5.93 -43.67
C PRO A 718 -14.39 -5.08 -42.69
N HIS A 719 -14.94 -5.73 -41.66
CA HIS A 719 -15.73 -5.10 -40.58
C HIS A 719 -14.91 -4.74 -39.34
N VAL A 720 -13.62 -4.46 -39.53
CA VAL A 720 -12.67 -4.31 -38.43
C VAL A 720 -11.88 -3.03 -38.62
N VAL A 721 -11.69 -2.28 -37.54
CA VAL A 721 -10.74 -1.17 -37.47
C VAL A 721 -9.64 -1.53 -36.49
N GLU A 722 -8.40 -1.58 -36.97
CA GLU A 722 -7.23 -1.78 -36.11
C GLU A 722 -7.01 -0.56 -35.20
N LEU A 723 -6.50 -0.79 -34.00
CA LEU A 723 -6.16 0.28 -33.06
C LEU A 723 -4.74 0.80 -33.32
N SER A 724 -4.57 2.12 -33.23
CA SER A 724 -3.23 2.72 -33.23
C SER A 724 -2.55 2.56 -31.87
N PHE A 725 -1.24 2.82 -31.82
CA PHE A 725 -0.51 2.84 -30.54
C PHE A 725 -1.04 3.92 -29.57
N LEU A 726 -1.65 5.00 -30.08
CA LEU A 726 -2.31 6.02 -29.26
C LEU A 726 -3.65 5.54 -28.68
N ASP A 727 -4.39 4.71 -29.42
CA ASP A 727 -5.63 4.07 -28.95
C ASP A 727 -5.32 3.04 -27.85
N ASN A 728 -4.28 2.22 -28.05
CA ASN A 728 -3.88 1.18 -27.10
C ASN A 728 -3.39 1.72 -25.75
N LEU A 729 -2.89 2.96 -25.70
CA LEU A 729 -2.60 3.66 -24.44
C LEU A 729 -3.87 3.91 -23.59
N GLN A 730 -5.05 3.92 -24.22
CA GLN A 730 -6.32 4.28 -23.57
C GLN A 730 -7.25 3.08 -23.33
N VAL A 731 -6.95 1.89 -23.84
CA VAL A 731 -7.81 0.70 -23.70
C VAL A 731 -8.11 0.37 -22.24
N SER A 732 -7.13 0.50 -21.34
CA SER A 732 -7.30 0.22 -19.90
C SER A 732 -7.84 1.39 -19.07
N LYS A 733 -8.36 2.46 -19.70
CA LYS A 733 -8.98 3.58 -18.99
C LYS A 733 -10.50 3.39 -18.89
N ALA A 734 -11.11 4.07 -17.93
CA ALA A 734 -12.57 4.11 -17.84
C ALA A 734 -13.21 4.79 -19.08
N ALA A 735 -14.51 4.60 -19.27
CA ALA A 735 -15.26 5.25 -20.35
C ALA A 735 -15.40 6.75 -20.10
N ILE A 736 -15.38 7.56 -21.17
CA ILE A 736 -15.64 9.00 -21.14
C ILE A 736 -17.15 9.22 -21.00
N GLN A 737 -17.60 9.67 -19.82
CA GLN A 737 -19.00 10.00 -19.54
C GLN A 737 -19.22 11.51 -19.52
N ARG A 738 -20.04 12.01 -20.46
CA ARG A 738 -20.35 13.42 -20.66
C ARG A 738 -21.83 13.66 -20.37
N LEU A 739 -22.09 14.33 -19.24
CA LEU A 739 -23.41 14.62 -18.73
C LEU A 739 -23.82 16.06 -19.09
N PHE A 740 -24.99 16.21 -19.72
CA PHE A 740 -25.59 17.46 -20.14
C PHE A 740 -26.89 17.68 -19.36
N PHE A 741 -27.07 18.84 -18.76
CA PHE A 741 -28.35 19.25 -18.18
C PHE A 741 -29.02 20.26 -19.10
N TYR A 742 -30.29 20.07 -19.38
CA TYR A 742 -31.15 21.01 -20.11
C TYR A 742 -32.30 21.44 -19.21
N ASP A 743 -32.64 22.71 -19.26
CA ASP A 743 -33.67 23.32 -18.44
C ASP A 743 -34.35 24.46 -19.21
N GLY A 744 -35.68 24.55 -19.12
CA GLY A 744 -36.44 25.65 -19.70
C GLY A 744 -37.83 25.27 -20.22
N GLY A 745 -38.66 26.29 -20.44
CA GLY A 745 -40.04 26.12 -20.94
C GLY A 745 -40.16 25.66 -22.39
N SER A 746 -39.05 25.58 -23.13
CA SER A 746 -38.96 25.05 -24.50
C SER A 746 -38.81 23.54 -24.58
N LEU A 747 -38.59 22.85 -23.46
CA LEU A 747 -38.43 21.40 -23.44
C LEU A 747 -39.74 20.69 -23.80
N PRO A 748 -39.74 19.79 -24.80
CA PRO A 748 -40.93 19.01 -25.13
C PRO A 748 -41.19 17.94 -24.07
N PRO A 749 -42.37 17.26 -24.12
CA PRO A 749 -42.64 16.13 -23.25
C PRO A 749 -41.52 15.07 -23.32
N PHE A 750 -41.22 14.43 -22.19
CA PHE A 750 -40.10 13.49 -22.06
C PHE A 750 -40.10 12.37 -23.12
N GLU A 751 -41.26 11.82 -23.46
CA GLU A 751 -41.36 10.79 -24.51
C GLU A 751 -40.94 11.31 -25.89
N SER A 752 -41.21 12.59 -26.19
CA SER A 752 -40.79 13.24 -27.43
C SER A 752 -39.29 13.52 -27.43
N VAL A 753 -38.71 13.88 -26.28
CA VAL A 753 -37.26 13.99 -26.07
C VAL A 753 -36.60 12.64 -26.40
N VAL A 754 -37.06 11.56 -25.76
CA VAL A 754 -36.55 10.19 -25.95
C VAL A 754 -36.64 9.77 -27.42
N ARG A 755 -37.82 9.91 -28.04
CA ARG A 755 -38.04 9.52 -29.45
C ARG A 755 -37.13 10.29 -30.41
N SER A 756 -36.96 11.60 -30.18
CA SER A 756 -36.07 12.45 -30.97
C SER A 756 -34.61 12.01 -30.83
N LEU A 757 -34.15 11.75 -29.60
CA LEU A 757 -32.78 11.30 -29.33
C LEU A 757 -32.49 9.92 -29.92
N GLN A 758 -33.41 8.96 -29.79
CA GLN A 758 -33.26 7.63 -30.39
C GLN A 758 -33.20 7.70 -31.92
N SER A 759 -34.12 8.44 -32.56
CA SER A 759 -34.17 8.55 -34.02
C SER A 759 -32.94 9.27 -34.59
N SER A 760 -32.51 10.36 -33.95
CA SER A 760 -31.31 11.08 -34.34
C SER A 760 -30.03 10.29 -34.06
N LEU A 761 -29.99 9.50 -32.98
CA LEU A 761 -28.86 8.62 -32.69
C LEU A 761 -28.74 7.52 -33.74
N ALA A 762 -29.83 6.91 -34.16
CA ALA A 762 -29.85 5.93 -35.26
C ALA A 762 -29.29 6.52 -36.56
N ALA A 763 -29.71 7.73 -36.92
CA ALA A 763 -29.24 8.44 -38.10
C ALA A 763 -27.73 8.77 -38.04
N VAL A 764 -27.21 9.16 -36.87
CA VAL A 764 -25.78 9.47 -36.70
C VAL A 764 -24.94 8.21 -36.60
N LEU A 765 -25.43 7.13 -36.02
CA LEU A 765 -24.74 5.85 -36.01
C LEU A 765 -24.56 5.29 -37.42
N ALA A 766 -25.43 5.61 -38.38
CA ALA A 766 -25.20 5.25 -39.78
C ALA A 766 -23.92 5.89 -40.36
N VAL A 767 -23.53 7.06 -39.85
CA VAL A 767 -22.30 7.79 -40.25
C VAL A 767 -21.11 7.37 -39.38
N PHE A 768 -21.33 7.11 -38.10
CA PHE A 768 -20.32 6.71 -37.11
C PHE A 768 -20.39 5.21 -36.79
N LEU A 769 -20.62 4.39 -37.81
CA LEU A 769 -20.97 2.98 -37.68
C LEU A 769 -20.07 2.17 -36.73
N PRO A 770 -18.73 2.32 -36.73
CA PRO A 770 -17.88 1.60 -35.79
C PRO A 770 -18.25 1.79 -34.32
N LEU A 771 -18.87 2.91 -33.91
CA LEU A 771 -19.33 3.13 -32.53
C LEU A 771 -20.50 2.23 -32.10
N ALA A 772 -21.24 1.66 -33.05
CA ALA A 772 -22.28 0.67 -32.76
C ALA A 772 -21.70 -0.74 -32.47
N GLY A 773 -20.41 -0.95 -32.79
CA GLY A 773 -19.70 -2.20 -32.59
C GLY A 773 -19.15 -2.41 -31.18
N LYS A 774 -18.11 -3.24 -31.08
CA LYS A 774 -17.45 -3.63 -29.84
C LYS A 774 -15.92 -3.59 -30.00
N LEU A 775 -15.20 -3.35 -28.92
CA LEU A 775 -13.77 -3.63 -28.86
C LEU A 775 -13.60 -5.13 -28.67
N ALA A 776 -12.86 -5.81 -29.55
CA ALA A 776 -12.68 -7.27 -29.52
C ALA A 776 -11.19 -7.62 -29.45
N TYR A 777 -10.86 -8.66 -28.69
CA TYR A 777 -9.51 -9.23 -28.63
C TYR A 777 -9.35 -10.34 -29.68
N LEU A 778 -8.28 -10.28 -30.46
CA LEU A 778 -7.88 -11.26 -31.45
C LEU A 778 -6.69 -12.07 -30.90
N PRO A 779 -6.88 -13.32 -30.43
CA PRO A 779 -5.81 -14.11 -29.81
C PRO A 779 -4.59 -14.35 -30.70
N GLU A 780 -4.81 -14.44 -32.01
CA GLU A 780 -3.77 -14.45 -33.04
C GLU A 780 -4.10 -13.29 -33.99
N PRO A 781 -3.26 -12.24 -34.10
CA PRO A 781 -1.87 -12.09 -33.63
C PRO A 781 -1.68 -11.55 -32.18
N GLY A 782 -2.73 -11.43 -31.38
CA GLY A 782 -2.66 -10.83 -30.02
C GLY A 782 -3.07 -9.36 -29.96
N ASP A 783 -3.90 -8.92 -30.90
CA ASP A 783 -4.32 -7.53 -31.07
C ASP A 783 -5.71 -7.24 -30.48
N VAL A 784 -6.03 -5.97 -30.28
CA VAL A 784 -7.40 -5.50 -29.98
C VAL A 784 -7.86 -4.61 -31.12
N VAL A 785 -9.10 -4.82 -31.55
CA VAL A 785 -9.69 -4.14 -32.72
C VAL A 785 -11.10 -3.65 -32.43
N ILE A 786 -11.60 -2.70 -33.21
CA ILE A 786 -13.02 -2.36 -33.25
C ILE A 786 -13.70 -3.31 -34.24
N ASP A 787 -14.53 -4.20 -33.74
CA ASP A 787 -15.38 -5.09 -34.53
C ASP A 787 -16.78 -4.46 -34.67
N TYR A 788 -17.18 -4.19 -35.91
CA TYR A 788 -18.51 -3.68 -36.25
C TYR A 788 -19.22 -4.60 -37.26
N SER A 789 -18.91 -5.89 -37.21
CA SER A 789 -19.67 -6.94 -37.90
C SER A 789 -21.13 -6.95 -37.44
N PRO A 790 -22.06 -7.57 -38.21
CA PRO A 790 -23.47 -7.65 -37.83
C PRO A 790 -23.69 -8.28 -36.45
N ASP A 791 -22.88 -9.26 -36.10
CA ASP A 791 -22.91 -9.93 -34.80
C ASP A 791 -22.40 -9.02 -33.68
N ALA A 792 -21.36 -8.22 -33.95
CA ALA A 792 -20.83 -7.26 -32.98
C ALA A 792 -21.77 -6.08 -32.75
N VAL A 793 -22.46 -5.62 -33.81
CA VAL A 793 -23.46 -4.54 -33.77
C VAL A 793 -24.78 -4.98 -33.16
N SER A 794 -25.03 -6.27 -32.90
CA SER A 794 -26.22 -6.72 -32.15
C SER A 794 -25.89 -6.96 -30.67
N PRO A 795 -26.66 -6.45 -29.68
CA PRO A 795 -27.90 -5.66 -29.81
C PRO A 795 -27.71 -4.15 -30.06
N SER A 796 -26.51 -3.65 -30.34
CA SER A 796 -26.14 -2.24 -30.63
C SER A 796 -26.02 -1.37 -29.37
N VAL A 797 -26.11 -0.05 -29.56
CA VAL A 797 -25.92 0.99 -28.54
C VAL A 797 -27.05 0.95 -27.51
N LYS A 798 -26.71 0.67 -26.26
CA LYS A 798 -27.63 0.69 -25.13
C LYS A 798 -28.13 2.11 -24.87
N PHE A 799 -29.45 2.26 -24.79
CA PHE A 799 -30.13 3.53 -24.52
C PHE A 799 -31.03 3.38 -23.30
N VAL A 800 -30.75 4.15 -22.25
CA VAL A 800 -31.41 4.06 -20.94
C VAL A 800 -32.30 5.27 -20.74
N GLU A 801 -33.58 5.04 -20.48
CA GLU A 801 -34.52 6.06 -20.00
C GLU A 801 -34.62 5.95 -18.50
N ALA A 802 -34.57 7.08 -17.79
CA ALA A 802 -34.56 7.09 -16.34
C ALA A 802 -35.29 8.30 -15.74
N GLU A 803 -35.56 8.22 -14.46
CA GLU A 803 -36.23 9.24 -13.67
C GLU A 803 -35.43 9.53 -12.40
N TYR A 804 -35.01 10.76 -12.22
CA TYR A 804 -34.40 11.27 -11.02
C TYR A 804 -35.47 11.51 -9.94
N SER A 805 -35.23 11.05 -8.70
CA SER A 805 -36.21 11.08 -7.61
C SER A 805 -36.51 12.49 -7.09
N GLY A 806 -35.61 13.46 -7.34
CA GLY A 806 -35.81 14.86 -6.98
C GLY A 806 -36.66 15.62 -7.99
N SER A 807 -37.15 16.79 -7.57
CA SER A 807 -37.93 17.68 -8.42
C SER A 807 -37.08 18.34 -9.51
N VAL A 808 -37.74 19.12 -10.37
CA VAL A 808 -37.04 19.97 -11.37
C VAL A 808 -36.00 20.87 -10.68
N ASP A 809 -36.34 21.45 -9.53
CA ASP A 809 -35.42 22.33 -8.80
C ASP A 809 -34.26 21.56 -8.15
N ASP A 810 -34.46 20.31 -7.74
CA ASP A 810 -33.35 19.45 -7.31
C ASP A 810 -32.39 19.17 -8.47
N MET A 811 -32.91 18.89 -9.66
CA MET A 811 -32.07 18.67 -10.85
C MET A 811 -31.34 19.95 -11.26
N ARG A 812 -31.96 21.14 -11.15
CA ARG A 812 -31.29 22.44 -11.32
C ARG A 812 -30.15 22.64 -10.31
N ARG A 813 -30.35 22.22 -9.05
CA ARG A 813 -29.28 22.26 -8.03
C ARG A 813 -28.09 21.36 -8.38
N LEU A 814 -28.31 20.20 -9.00
CA LEU A 814 -27.21 19.36 -9.49
C LEU A 814 -26.35 20.04 -10.56
N ALA A 815 -26.91 21.03 -11.26
CA ALA A 815 -26.26 21.81 -12.30
C ALA A 815 -25.61 23.11 -11.77
N SER A 816 -25.60 23.37 -10.46
CA SER A 816 -25.02 24.59 -9.87
C SER A 816 -23.47 24.58 -9.84
N ASP A 817 -22.87 25.72 -9.52
CA ASP A 817 -21.40 25.88 -9.36
C ASP A 817 -20.87 25.37 -7.99
N ASP A 818 -21.75 24.82 -7.15
CA ASP A 818 -21.37 24.31 -5.83
C ASP A 818 -20.68 22.94 -5.90
N GLU A 819 -20.32 22.40 -4.74
CA GLU A 819 -19.79 21.05 -4.64
C GLU A 819 -20.77 20.01 -5.21
N HIS A 820 -20.32 19.23 -6.20
CA HIS A 820 -21.21 18.31 -6.90
C HIS A 820 -21.70 17.17 -6.01
N HIS A 821 -22.98 16.83 -6.16
CA HIS A 821 -23.58 15.65 -5.54
C HIS A 821 -23.07 14.37 -6.22
N THR A 822 -21.92 13.89 -5.75
CA THR A 822 -21.16 12.79 -6.38
C THR A 822 -22.01 11.55 -6.64
N GLU A 823 -22.89 11.18 -5.70
CA GLU A 823 -23.79 10.05 -5.83
C GLU A 823 -24.81 10.20 -6.97
N ALA A 824 -25.34 11.40 -7.16
CA ALA A 824 -26.36 11.65 -8.19
C ALA A 824 -25.71 11.57 -9.57
N PHE A 825 -24.52 12.17 -9.72
CA PHE A 825 -23.77 12.15 -10.97
C PHE A 825 -23.41 10.73 -11.42
N LEU A 826 -23.04 9.83 -10.49
CA LEU A 826 -22.74 8.43 -10.82
C LEU A 826 -23.98 7.63 -11.26
N GLN A 827 -25.19 8.07 -10.89
CA GLN A 827 -26.44 7.42 -11.27
C GLN A 827 -27.08 8.07 -12.52
N LEU A 828 -26.67 9.27 -12.90
CA LEU A 828 -27.12 9.99 -14.09
C LEU A 828 -26.42 9.56 -15.39
N VAL A 829 -25.47 8.62 -15.31
CA VAL A 829 -24.70 8.11 -16.43
C VAL A 829 -24.96 6.61 -16.65
N PRO A 830 -24.95 6.11 -17.89
CA PRO A 830 -25.14 4.69 -18.15
C PRO A 830 -23.89 3.91 -17.77
N GLU A 831 -24.10 2.68 -17.33
CA GLU A 831 -23.04 1.68 -17.19
C GLU A 831 -22.55 1.24 -18.58
N LEU A 832 -21.24 1.40 -18.83
CA LEU A 832 -20.53 0.89 -20.00
C LEU A 832 -19.46 -0.09 -19.52
N GLU A 833 -19.62 -1.38 -19.84
CA GLU A 833 -18.71 -2.43 -19.39
C GLU A 833 -17.38 -2.33 -20.18
N VAL A 834 -16.29 -1.99 -19.49
CA VAL A 834 -14.95 -1.83 -20.13
C VAL A 834 -13.92 -2.84 -19.62
N SER A 835 -14.29 -3.68 -18.64
CA SER A 835 -13.34 -4.54 -17.94
C SER A 835 -13.07 -5.89 -18.62
N MET A 836 -13.86 -6.22 -19.64
CA MET A 836 -13.83 -7.50 -20.33
C MET A 836 -14.14 -7.32 -21.81
N LEU A 837 -13.29 -7.90 -22.67
CA LEU A 837 -13.50 -7.91 -24.12
C LEU A 837 -14.27 -9.17 -24.54
N PRO A 838 -15.26 -9.07 -25.44
CA PRO A 838 -15.62 -7.87 -26.19
C PRO A 838 -16.42 -6.84 -25.40
N ALA A 839 -16.05 -5.56 -25.50
CA ALA A 839 -16.63 -4.46 -24.74
C ALA A 839 -17.46 -3.51 -25.65
N PRO A 840 -18.66 -3.05 -25.23
CA PRO A 840 -19.42 -2.04 -25.95
C PRO A 840 -18.68 -0.69 -25.99
N LEU A 841 -18.90 0.08 -27.06
CA LEU A 841 -18.17 1.32 -27.29
C LEU A 841 -18.93 2.58 -26.88
N LEU A 842 -20.26 2.53 -26.92
CA LEU A 842 -21.13 3.66 -26.70
C LEU A 842 -22.39 3.24 -25.91
N ALA A 843 -22.79 4.07 -24.96
CA ALA A 843 -24.08 3.99 -24.30
C ALA A 843 -24.63 5.40 -24.02
N VAL A 844 -25.95 5.53 -23.96
CA VAL A 844 -26.65 6.79 -23.71
C VAL A 844 -27.65 6.62 -22.58
N GLN A 845 -27.77 7.62 -21.71
CA GLN A 845 -28.82 7.70 -20.70
C GLN A 845 -29.54 9.05 -20.77
N VAL A 846 -30.87 9.04 -20.66
CA VAL A 846 -31.72 10.22 -20.62
C VAL A 846 -32.58 10.16 -19.37
N THR A 847 -32.48 11.18 -18.51
CA THR A 847 -33.08 11.21 -17.18
C THR A 847 -33.96 12.44 -16.99
N ARG A 848 -35.25 12.27 -16.71
CA ARG A 848 -36.16 13.37 -16.26
C ARG A 848 -36.17 13.50 -14.74
N PRO A 849 -36.52 14.64 -14.13
CA PRO A 849 -36.87 14.71 -12.71
C PRO A 849 -38.22 14.05 -12.44
N ARG A 850 -38.56 13.86 -11.17
CA ARG A 850 -39.85 13.33 -10.72
C ARG A 850 -40.95 14.37 -10.98
N ASP A 851 -42.07 13.93 -11.55
CA ASP A 851 -43.24 14.78 -11.78
C ASP A 851 -43.91 15.19 -10.46
N ASP A 852 -43.83 16.47 -10.08
CA ASP A 852 -44.59 17.11 -9.00
C ASP A 852 -45.53 18.18 -9.57
N HIS A 853 -46.62 17.76 -10.21
CA HIS A 853 -47.64 18.69 -10.68
C HIS A 853 -48.27 19.50 -9.53
N ALA A 854 -47.74 20.71 -9.28
CA ALA A 854 -48.39 21.75 -8.48
C ALA A 854 -48.04 23.20 -8.88
N GLY A 855 -47.12 23.45 -9.81
CA GLY A 855 -46.84 24.82 -10.29
C GLY A 855 -46.23 24.81 -11.69
N GLY A 856 -46.77 25.64 -12.60
CA GLY A 856 -46.38 25.73 -14.01
C GLY A 856 -44.95 26.25 -14.30
N GLY A 857 -43.92 25.67 -13.67
CA GLY A 857 -42.52 25.89 -13.99
C GLY A 857 -42.04 24.98 -15.13
N GLY A 858 -41.14 25.47 -15.98
CA GLY A 858 -40.58 24.71 -17.12
C GLY A 858 -39.86 23.42 -16.72
N GLY A 859 -39.77 22.46 -17.64
CA GLY A 859 -39.18 21.13 -17.41
C GLY A 859 -37.65 21.12 -17.35
N ALA A 860 -37.07 19.96 -16.99
CA ALA A 860 -35.63 19.71 -17.03
C ALA A 860 -35.34 18.28 -17.52
N VAL A 861 -34.16 18.06 -18.12
CA VAL A 861 -33.69 16.73 -18.53
C VAL A 861 -32.17 16.65 -18.46
N ALA A 862 -31.64 15.52 -18.01
CA ALA A 862 -30.22 15.19 -18.07
C ALA A 862 -29.95 14.14 -19.15
N VAL A 863 -28.94 14.34 -19.99
CA VAL A 863 -28.52 13.42 -21.05
C VAL A 863 -27.05 13.09 -20.84
N ASP A 864 -26.69 11.82 -20.70
CA ASP A 864 -25.30 11.38 -20.66
C ASP A 864 -24.94 10.55 -21.89
N VAL A 865 -23.70 10.74 -22.34
CA VAL A 865 -23.04 9.94 -23.38
C VAL A 865 -21.78 9.31 -22.81
N ALA A 866 -21.73 7.97 -22.79
CA ALA A 866 -20.58 7.20 -22.36
C ALA A 866 -19.87 6.58 -23.58
N ILE A 867 -18.59 6.92 -23.81
CA ILE A 867 -17.79 6.39 -24.93
C ILE A 867 -16.51 5.72 -24.41
N HIS A 868 -16.17 4.54 -24.91
CA HIS A 868 -14.94 3.83 -24.56
C HIS A 868 -13.70 4.64 -24.98
N HIS A 869 -12.80 4.98 -24.04
CA HIS A 869 -11.67 5.87 -24.31
C HIS A 869 -10.67 5.28 -25.32
N GLY A 870 -10.56 3.94 -25.38
CA GLY A 870 -9.80 3.21 -26.41
C GLY A 870 -10.20 3.51 -27.87
N VAL A 871 -11.38 4.09 -28.14
CA VAL A 871 -11.82 4.38 -29.52
C VAL A 871 -11.99 5.86 -29.84
N ALA A 872 -11.96 6.74 -28.83
CA ALA A 872 -12.17 8.17 -29.02
C ALA A 872 -11.40 9.01 -28.01
N ASP A 873 -10.77 10.08 -28.50
CA ASP A 873 -10.32 11.18 -27.66
C ASP A 873 -11.39 12.27 -27.51
N GLY A 874 -11.07 13.34 -26.77
CA GLY A 874 -11.99 14.46 -26.57
C GLY A 874 -12.48 15.10 -27.87
N GLN A 875 -11.62 15.25 -28.89
CA GLN A 875 -12.01 15.86 -30.17
C GLN A 875 -12.98 14.94 -30.92
N SER A 876 -12.75 13.63 -30.93
CA SER A 876 -13.65 12.65 -31.52
C SER A 876 -15.00 12.58 -30.80
N VAL A 877 -15.01 12.61 -29.46
CA VAL A 877 -16.26 12.70 -28.68
C VAL A 877 -17.07 13.94 -29.09
N TRP A 878 -16.43 15.10 -29.22
CA TRP A 878 -17.12 16.33 -29.63
C TRP A 878 -17.55 16.35 -31.10
N GLN A 879 -16.83 15.68 -32.00
CA GLN A 879 -17.27 15.48 -33.38
C GLN A 879 -18.59 14.68 -33.42
N PHE A 880 -18.65 13.57 -32.67
CA PHE A 880 -19.85 12.74 -32.57
C PHE A 880 -21.03 13.52 -31.96
N ILE A 881 -20.83 14.17 -30.82
CA ILE A 881 -21.89 14.92 -30.13
C ILE A 881 -22.45 16.06 -31.00
N LYS A 882 -21.58 16.79 -31.74
CA LYS A 882 -22.03 17.83 -32.68
C LYS A 882 -22.85 17.26 -33.83
N ALA A 883 -22.42 16.14 -34.40
CA ALA A 883 -23.17 15.46 -35.45
C ALA A 883 -24.54 14.97 -34.94
N TRP A 884 -24.57 14.40 -33.74
CA TRP A 884 -25.81 13.93 -33.12
C TRP A 884 -26.79 15.06 -32.81
N ALA A 885 -26.30 16.15 -32.21
CA ALA A 885 -27.11 17.35 -31.99
C ALA A 885 -27.63 17.94 -33.31
N ALA A 886 -26.81 17.96 -34.37
CA ALA A 886 -27.25 18.41 -35.70
C ALA A 886 -28.39 17.56 -36.28
N ALA A 887 -28.30 16.23 -36.14
CA ALA A 887 -29.34 15.30 -36.56
C ALA A 887 -30.64 15.47 -35.77
N ALA A 888 -30.55 15.69 -34.45
CA ALA A 888 -31.72 15.90 -33.59
C ALA A 888 -32.51 17.17 -33.95
N ARG A 889 -31.86 18.20 -34.51
CA ARG A 889 -32.53 19.41 -35.04
C ARG A 889 -33.19 19.23 -36.40
N GLY A 890 -33.22 18.01 -36.95
CA GLY A 890 -33.79 17.72 -38.28
C GLY A 890 -32.88 18.10 -39.45
N GLY A 891 -31.58 18.37 -39.20
CA GLY A 891 -30.59 18.56 -40.25
C GLY A 891 -29.85 17.27 -40.58
N SER A 892 -29.36 17.12 -41.82
CA SER A 892 -28.30 16.12 -42.10
C SER A 892 -26.95 16.66 -41.58
N PRO A 893 -26.08 15.83 -40.96
CA PRO A 893 -24.73 16.24 -40.59
C PRO A 893 -23.97 16.88 -41.76
N ALA A 894 -24.16 16.37 -42.99
CA ALA A 894 -23.57 16.91 -44.21
C ALA A 894 -24.14 18.30 -44.59
N GLY A 895 -25.43 18.54 -44.32
CA GLY A 895 -26.09 19.83 -44.59
C GLY A 895 -25.66 20.96 -43.67
N GLN A 896 -24.98 20.66 -42.54
CA GLN A 896 -24.40 21.65 -41.62
C GLN A 896 -22.88 21.82 -41.80
N GLY A 897 -22.29 21.26 -42.87
CA GLY A 897 -20.87 21.39 -43.16
C GLY A 897 -19.95 20.59 -42.21
N LEU A 898 -20.47 19.55 -41.53
CA LEU A 898 -19.64 18.67 -40.71
C LEU A 898 -18.87 17.69 -41.61
N VAL A 899 -17.57 17.59 -41.38
CA VAL A 899 -16.69 16.66 -42.11
C VAL A 899 -17.05 15.21 -41.71
N PRO A 900 -17.27 14.30 -42.68
CA PRO A 900 -17.52 12.88 -42.39
C PRO A 900 -16.38 12.24 -41.59
N PRO A 901 -16.68 11.35 -40.62
CA PRO A 901 -15.65 10.70 -39.84
C PRO A 901 -14.84 9.71 -40.70
N THR A 902 -13.54 9.67 -40.51
CA THR A 902 -12.67 8.58 -41.01
C THR A 902 -12.10 7.80 -39.83
N PHE A 903 -12.20 6.48 -39.93
CA PHE A 903 -11.64 5.56 -38.95
C PHE A 903 -10.28 5.01 -39.38
N ASP A 904 -9.72 5.48 -40.49
CA ASP A 904 -8.41 5.07 -40.95
C ASP A 904 -7.29 5.50 -39.97
N ARG A 905 -6.63 4.51 -39.35
CA ARG A 905 -5.49 4.72 -38.45
C ARG A 905 -4.15 4.88 -39.17
N SER A 906 -4.09 4.71 -40.50
CA SER A 906 -2.86 4.72 -41.28
C SER A 906 -2.04 6.02 -41.19
N ARG A 907 -2.68 7.12 -40.75
CA ARG A 907 -2.05 8.42 -40.51
C ARG A 907 -1.37 8.55 -39.16
N ILE A 908 -1.67 7.67 -38.20
CA ILE A 908 -1.03 7.65 -36.88
C ILE A 908 0.23 6.79 -36.98
N ARG A 909 1.33 7.42 -37.42
CA ARG A 909 2.63 6.76 -37.60
C ARG A 909 3.64 7.29 -36.60
N HIS A 910 4.36 6.37 -35.99
CA HIS A 910 5.54 6.70 -35.21
C HIS A 910 6.69 7.11 -36.16
N PRO A 911 7.50 8.14 -35.85
CA PRO A 911 8.52 8.66 -36.77
C PRO A 911 9.65 7.66 -37.08
N THR A 912 9.98 6.76 -36.15
CA THR A 912 11.13 5.83 -36.27
C THR A 912 10.79 4.34 -36.10
N ALA A 913 9.96 3.97 -35.12
CA ALA A 913 9.51 2.60 -34.86
C ALA A 913 8.40 2.10 -35.79
N ASP A 914 8.30 0.78 -35.97
CA ASP A 914 7.13 0.13 -36.58
C ASP A 914 5.88 0.36 -35.74
N SER A 915 4.85 0.97 -36.35
CA SER A 915 3.68 1.43 -35.62
C SER A 915 2.76 0.30 -35.17
N HIS A 916 2.71 -0.83 -35.90
CA HIS A 916 1.90 -1.99 -35.51
C HIS A 916 2.57 -2.76 -34.35
N GLU A 917 3.89 -2.97 -34.42
CA GLU A 917 4.65 -3.59 -33.33
C GLU A 917 4.61 -2.72 -32.06
N LEU A 918 4.74 -1.40 -32.20
CA LEU A 918 4.60 -0.48 -31.09
C LEU A 918 3.19 -0.54 -30.49
N ALA A 919 2.15 -0.57 -31.31
CA ALA A 919 0.77 -0.68 -30.86
C ALA A 919 0.55 -1.95 -30.01
N ARG A 920 1.05 -3.11 -30.46
CA ARG A 920 1.02 -4.37 -29.69
C ARG A 920 1.80 -4.29 -28.40
N THR A 921 3.02 -3.75 -28.46
CA THR A 921 3.89 -3.62 -27.29
C THR A 921 3.22 -2.78 -26.21
N ILE A 922 2.64 -1.64 -26.60
CA ILE A 922 1.89 -0.78 -25.69
C ILE A 922 0.66 -1.52 -25.16
N LEU A 923 -0.13 -2.18 -26.02
CA LEU A 923 -1.32 -2.92 -25.62
C LEU A 923 -1.01 -3.93 -24.51
N HIS A 924 -0.02 -4.82 -24.70
CA HIS A 924 0.36 -5.82 -23.69
C HIS A 924 0.96 -5.20 -22.42
N LYS A 925 1.67 -4.08 -22.55
CA LYS A 925 2.21 -3.35 -21.39
C LYS A 925 1.11 -2.65 -20.58
N MET A 926 0.07 -2.15 -21.25
CA MET A 926 -1.05 -1.47 -20.62
C MET A 926 -2.06 -2.47 -20.04
N SER A 927 -2.30 -3.57 -20.78
CA SER A 927 -3.31 -4.59 -20.50
C SER A 927 -2.69 -6.01 -20.58
N PRO A 928 -1.90 -6.42 -19.57
CA PRO A 928 -1.18 -7.71 -19.62
C PRO A 928 -2.07 -8.95 -19.43
N ALA A 929 -3.35 -8.78 -19.08
CA ALA A 929 -4.27 -9.86 -18.73
C ALA A 929 -5.41 -10.06 -19.75
N LEU A 930 -5.21 -9.63 -21.00
CA LEU A 930 -6.21 -9.77 -22.07
C LEU A 930 -6.76 -11.21 -22.18
N PRO A 931 -8.07 -11.39 -22.42
CA PRO A 931 -9.09 -10.38 -22.76
C PRO A 931 -9.67 -9.63 -21.55
N VAL A 932 -9.18 -9.89 -20.33
CA VAL A 932 -9.56 -9.12 -19.14
C VAL A 932 -8.75 -7.82 -19.10
N VAL A 933 -9.45 -6.70 -19.11
CA VAL A 933 -8.87 -5.37 -19.03
C VAL A 933 -9.01 -4.86 -17.61
N THR A 934 -7.90 -4.84 -16.86
CA THR A 934 -7.92 -4.26 -15.50
C THR A 934 -7.82 -2.74 -15.62
N PRO A 935 -8.85 -1.96 -15.21
CA PRO A 935 -8.77 -0.51 -15.30
C PRO A 935 -7.61 0.02 -14.47
N ARG A 936 -6.67 0.74 -15.11
CA ARG A 936 -5.49 1.30 -14.42
C ARG A 936 -5.82 2.45 -13.49
N SER A 937 -6.91 3.16 -13.79
CA SER A 937 -7.55 4.09 -12.89
C SER A 937 -8.37 3.27 -11.90
N LYS A 938 -7.89 3.10 -10.66
CA LYS A 938 -8.82 2.78 -9.57
C LYS A 938 -9.91 3.86 -9.62
N PRO A 939 -11.22 3.52 -9.52
CA PRO A 939 -12.17 4.52 -9.06
C PRO A 939 -11.53 5.09 -7.80
N ALA A 940 -11.23 6.38 -7.82
CA ALA A 940 -10.67 7.02 -6.64
C ALA A 940 -11.59 6.67 -5.45
N ASP A 941 -11.07 6.71 -4.23
CA ASP A 941 -11.97 6.67 -3.10
C ASP A 941 -12.84 7.92 -3.18
N MET A 942 -14.02 7.80 -3.82
CA MET A 942 -14.89 8.92 -4.15
C MET A 942 -15.41 9.59 -2.87
N ALA A 943 -15.32 8.90 -1.72
CA ALA A 943 -15.58 9.49 -0.41
C ALA A 943 -14.51 10.52 0.00
N GLN A 944 -13.28 10.36 -0.49
CA GLN A 944 -12.11 11.21 -0.21
C GLN A 944 -11.86 12.27 -1.28
N GLN A 945 -12.55 12.23 -2.42
CA GLN A 945 -12.45 13.26 -3.47
C GLN A 945 -13.65 14.20 -3.46
N ARG A 946 -13.40 15.44 -3.89
CA ARG A 946 -14.41 16.48 -4.12
C ARG A 946 -14.31 17.01 -5.53
N ARG A 947 -15.45 17.47 -6.04
CA ARG A 947 -15.58 18.07 -7.35
C ARG A 947 -16.30 19.40 -7.24
N ARG A 948 -15.72 20.44 -7.83
CA ARG A 948 -16.30 21.79 -7.90
C ARG A 948 -16.11 22.36 -9.30
N THR A 949 -17.03 23.21 -9.70
CA THR A 949 -16.99 23.89 -10.99
C THR A 949 -17.00 25.41 -10.77
N PHE A 950 -16.20 26.11 -11.59
CA PHE A 950 -16.07 27.56 -11.55
C PHE A 950 -16.33 28.11 -12.94
N LEU A 951 -17.12 29.17 -13.04
CA LEU A 951 -17.32 29.89 -14.29
C LEU A 951 -16.45 31.14 -14.31
N LEU A 952 -15.56 31.26 -15.29
CA LEU A 952 -14.76 32.45 -15.53
C LEU A 952 -15.35 33.22 -16.71
N SER A 953 -15.68 34.49 -16.49
CA SER A 953 -16.14 35.38 -17.55
C SER A 953 -15.02 35.73 -18.54
N ALA A 954 -15.37 36.15 -19.76
CA ALA A 954 -14.38 36.62 -20.72
C ALA A 954 -13.55 37.80 -20.16
N GLY A 955 -14.18 38.70 -19.39
CA GLY A 955 -13.49 39.83 -18.73
C GLY A 955 -12.43 39.38 -17.72
N GLU A 956 -12.77 38.44 -16.84
CA GLU A 956 -11.83 37.88 -15.86
C GLU A 956 -10.66 37.16 -16.54
N ILE A 957 -10.94 36.41 -17.62
CA ILE A 957 -9.89 35.73 -18.39
C ILE A 957 -8.94 36.73 -19.06
N GLN A 958 -9.46 37.82 -19.62
CA GLN A 958 -8.62 38.86 -20.22
C GLN A 958 -7.79 39.59 -19.16
N SER A 959 -8.41 39.95 -18.02
CA SER A 959 -7.71 40.53 -16.88
C SER A 959 -6.58 39.63 -16.37
N LEU A 960 -6.85 38.32 -16.22
CA LEU A 960 -5.85 37.33 -15.82
C LEU A 960 -4.68 37.28 -16.81
N LYS A 961 -4.95 37.23 -18.11
CA LYS A 961 -3.90 37.23 -19.14
C LYS A 961 -3.06 38.49 -19.09
N GLN A 962 -3.70 39.65 -18.95
CA GLN A 962 -3.04 40.94 -18.87
C GLN A 962 -2.13 40.99 -17.64
N ARG A 963 -2.65 40.67 -16.46
CA ARG A 963 -1.90 40.63 -15.19
C ARG A 963 -0.69 39.68 -15.23
N ILE A 964 -0.84 38.51 -15.83
CA ILE A 964 0.28 37.58 -16.00
C ILE A 964 1.33 38.16 -16.96
N SER A 965 0.90 38.73 -18.09
CA SER A 965 1.81 39.23 -19.14
C SER A 965 2.53 40.52 -18.75
N GLU A 966 1.89 41.39 -17.97
CA GLU A 966 2.43 42.69 -17.53
C GLU A 966 3.24 42.60 -16.22
N SER A 967 3.25 41.45 -15.56
CA SER A 967 4.15 41.21 -14.42
C SER A 967 5.61 41.19 -14.87
N GLU A 968 6.54 41.62 -14.00
CA GLU A 968 7.99 41.62 -14.31
C GLU A 968 8.46 40.23 -14.78
N THR A 969 8.12 39.19 -14.00
CA THR A 969 8.41 37.78 -14.35
C THR A 969 7.75 37.35 -15.66
N GLY A 970 6.56 37.86 -15.96
CA GLY A 970 5.85 37.59 -17.21
C GLY A 970 6.57 38.18 -18.43
N GLY A 971 7.01 39.44 -18.32
CA GLY A 971 7.78 40.12 -19.37
C GLY A 971 9.14 39.46 -19.66
N GLU A 972 9.74 38.82 -18.65
CA GLU A 972 10.99 38.08 -18.79
C GLU A 972 10.81 36.67 -19.37
N LEU A 973 9.82 35.90 -18.88
CA LEU A 973 9.72 34.46 -19.15
C LEU A 973 8.75 34.10 -20.30
N LEU A 974 7.78 34.95 -20.63
CA LEU A 974 6.77 34.63 -21.64
C LEU A 974 7.24 35.07 -23.03
N HIS A 975 7.29 34.12 -23.96
CA HIS A 975 7.84 34.34 -25.30
C HIS A 975 6.77 34.65 -26.35
N ASN A 976 5.48 34.60 -25.99
CA ASN A 976 4.34 34.80 -26.88
C ASN A 976 3.08 35.21 -26.09
N ARG A 977 2.08 35.77 -26.78
CA ARG A 977 0.78 36.11 -26.20
C ARG A 977 0.16 34.91 -25.48
N LEU A 978 -0.22 35.12 -24.22
CA LEU A 978 -0.78 34.07 -23.38
C LEU A 978 -2.14 33.57 -23.89
N SER A 979 -2.24 32.26 -24.13
CA SER A 979 -3.51 31.64 -24.57
C SER A 979 -4.47 31.49 -23.38
N THR A 980 -5.78 31.43 -23.66
CA THR A 980 -6.80 31.17 -22.61
C THR A 980 -6.51 29.87 -21.86
N TYR A 981 -6.12 28.82 -22.59
CA TYR A 981 -5.79 27.53 -21.99
C TYR A 981 -4.64 27.63 -20.99
N VAL A 982 -3.54 28.29 -21.39
CA VAL A 982 -2.37 28.43 -20.50
C VAL A 982 -2.72 29.29 -19.29
N ALA A 983 -3.42 30.41 -19.48
CA ALA A 983 -3.79 31.30 -18.37
C ALA A 983 -4.66 30.62 -17.32
N ILE A 984 -5.67 29.86 -17.75
CA ILE A 984 -6.55 29.12 -16.82
C ILE A 984 -5.80 27.93 -16.20
N SER A 985 -4.97 27.24 -16.96
CA SER A 985 -4.16 26.12 -16.46
C SER A 985 -3.15 26.56 -15.41
N SER A 986 -2.46 27.69 -15.64
CA SER A 986 -1.52 28.25 -14.66
C SER A 986 -2.25 28.68 -13.39
N LEU A 987 -3.41 29.33 -13.52
CA LEU A 987 -4.26 29.66 -12.37
C LEU A 987 -4.67 28.42 -11.58
N ALA A 988 -5.17 27.39 -12.25
CA ALA A 988 -5.58 26.15 -11.59
C ALA A 988 -4.41 25.44 -10.92
N TRP A 989 -3.26 25.35 -11.60
CA TRP A 989 -2.08 24.68 -11.08
C TRP A 989 -1.49 25.38 -9.85
N THR A 990 -1.30 26.70 -9.90
CA THR A 990 -0.82 27.46 -8.72
C THR A 990 -1.79 27.36 -7.55
N SER A 991 -3.10 27.38 -7.84
CA SER A 991 -4.14 27.28 -6.80
C SER A 991 -4.13 25.90 -6.13
N ILE A 992 -3.88 24.82 -6.88
CA ILE A 992 -3.71 23.46 -6.33
C ILE A 992 -2.45 23.36 -5.48
N VAL A 993 -1.33 23.89 -5.98
CA VAL A 993 -0.04 23.87 -5.24
C VAL A 993 -0.16 24.65 -3.93
N ARG A 994 -0.78 25.83 -3.95
CA ARG A 994 -1.08 26.63 -2.75
C ARG A 994 -2.00 25.94 -1.77
N ALA A 995 -3.03 25.25 -2.25
CA ALA A 995 -3.91 24.46 -1.40
C ALA A 995 -3.16 23.32 -0.68
N LYS A 996 -2.00 22.91 -1.20
CA LYS A 996 -1.16 21.82 -0.69
C LYS A 996 0.14 22.31 -0.05
N CYS A 997 0.28 23.60 0.27
CA CYS A 997 1.53 24.15 0.79
C CYS A 997 2.04 23.45 2.06
N GLY A 998 1.16 23.01 2.96
CA GLY A 998 1.53 22.24 4.16
C GLY A 998 1.86 20.77 3.91
N ALA A 999 1.65 20.28 2.68
CA ALA A 999 1.91 18.89 2.26
C ALA A 999 3.05 18.78 1.23
N LEU A 1000 3.69 19.91 0.88
CA LEU A 1000 4.79 19.99 -0.07
C LEU A 1000 5.99 20.66 0.62
N ASP A 1001 7.19 20.13 0.39
CA ASP A 1001 8.41 20.85 0.76
C ASP A 1001 8.74 21.87 -0.35
N ALA A 1002 8.53 23.17 -0.06
CA ALA A 1002 8.77 24.25 -1.00
C ALA A 1002 10.22 24.28 -1.54
N ALA A 1003 11.21 23.79 -0.77
CA ALA A 1003 12.63 23.81 -1.14
C ALA A 1003 13.08 22.54 -1.86
N ALA A 1004 12.38 21.42 -1.70
CA ALA A 1004 12.81 20.11 -2.20
C ALA A 1004 11.90 19.49 -3.25
N ASP A 1005 10.63 19.91 -3.33
CA ASP A 1005 9.64 19.21 -4.16
C ASP A 1005 9.40 19.87 -5.52
N ASP A 1006 9.54 19.09 -6.59
CA ASP A 1006 8.98 19.43 -7.90
C ASP A 1006 7.51 19.04 -7.99
N VAL A 1007 6.73 19.88 -8.66
CA VAL A 1007 5.34 19.65 -9.05
C VAL A 1007 5.23 19.62 -10.57
N TYR A 1008 4.23 18.87 -11.06
CA TYR A 1008 4.08 18.57 -12.48
C TYR A 1008 2.67 18.86 -12.97
N PHE A 1009 2.56 19.41 -14.18
CA PHE A 1009 1.29 19.64 -14.86
C PHE A 1009 1.27 18.99 -16.23
N MET A 1010 0.36 18.04 -16.43
CA MET A 1010 0.24 17.30 -17.67
C MET A 1010 -0.82 17.92 -18.59
N VAL A 1011 -0.40 18.31 -19.79
CA VAL A 1011 -1.25 18.78 -20.87
C VAL A 1011 -1.51 17.64 -21.84
N SER A 1012 -2.78 17.34 -22.10
CA SER A 1012 -3.21 16.46 -23.18
C SER A 1012 -3.53 17.30 -24.41
N ALA A 1013 -2.71 17.22 -25.45
CA ALA A 1013 -2.80 18.08 -26.63
C ALA A 1013 -3.25 17.32 -27.89
N ASP A 1014 -4.21 17.87 -28.61
CA ASP A 1014 -4.59 17.39 -29.94
C ASP A 1014 -3.44 17.62 -30.92
N CYS A 1015 -2.91 16.54 -31.48
CA CYS A 1015 -1.80 16.58 -32.42
C CYS A 1015 -2.21 16.35 -33.88
N ARG A 1016 -3.50 16.23 -34.22
CA ARG A 1016 -3.97 15.96 -35.61
C ARG A 1016 -3.31 16.87 -36.66
N ARG A 1017 -3.27 18.18 -36.40
CA ARG A 1017 -2.66 19.19 -37.29
C ARG A 1017 -1.14 19.30 -37.17
N ARG A 1018 -0.54 18.63 -36.19
CA ARG A 1018 0.90 18.66 -35.86
C ARG A 1018 1.64 17.41 -36.34
N LEU A 1019 0.93 16.33 -36.65
CA LEU A 1019 1.51 15.16 -37.32
C LEU A 1019 2.09 15.52 -38.69
N ARG A 1020 3.06 14.73 -39.15
CA ARG A 1020 3.72 14.92 -40.45
C ARG A 1020 3.65 13.62 -41.27
N PRO A 1021 2.73 13.51 -42.25
CA PRO A 1021 1.71 14.49 -42.62
C PRO A 1021 0.59 14.63 -41.56
N PRO A 1022 -0.19 15.73 -41.57
CA PRO A 1022 -1.34 15.88 -40.69
C PRO A 1022 -2.36 14.74 -40.84
N ALA A 1023 -3.07 14.44 -39.76
CA ALA A 1023 -4.24 13.56 -39.83
C ALA A 1023 -5.37 14.24 -40.60
N ASP A 1024 -6.24 13.42 -41.21
CA ASP A 1024 -7.41 13.91 -41.92
C ASP A 1024 -8.33 14.70 -40.98
N GLU A 1025 -9.00 15.73 -41.50
CA GLU A 1025 -9.87 16.60 -40.69
C GLU A 1025 -11.03 15.83 -40.03
N GLY A 1026 -11.50 14.78 -40.69
CA GLY A 1026 -12.51 13.85 -40.18
C GLY A 1026 -11.97 12.73 -39.26
N TYR A 1027 -10.67 12.69 -38.92
CA TYR A 1027 -10.09 11.57 -38.17
C TYR A 1027 -10.78 11.35 -36.82
N PHE A 1028 -11.36 10.15 -36.68
CA PHE A 1028 -12.07 9.68 -35.51
C PHE A 1028 -11.27 8.57 -34.80
N GLY A 1029 -10.72 8.90 -33.63
CA GLY A 1029 -9.82 8.02 -32.86
C GLY A 1029 -9.00 8.83 -31.86
N ASN A 1030 -8.07 8.20 -31.17
CA ASN A 1030 -7.13 8.92 -30.33
C ASN A 1030 -6.01 9.56 -31.17
N CYS A 1031 -5.81 10.87 -31.02
CA CYS A 1031 -4.67 11.61 -31.58
C CYS A 1031 -4.21 12.67 -30.57
N ILE A 1032 -3.86 12.21 -29.37
CA ILE A 1032 -3.39 13.04 -28.25
C ILE A 1032 -1.91 12.78 -28.01
N ALA A 1033 -1.15 13.87 -27.90
CA ALA A 1033 0.21 13.89 -27.37
C ALA A 1033 0.22 14.46 -25.93
N ILE A 1034 1.22 14.07 -25.15
CA ILE A 1034 1.36 14.50 -23.75
C ILE A 1034 2.53 15.47 -23.65
N ALA A 1035 2.32 16.61 -22.99
CA ALA A 1035 3.38 17.52 -22.56
C ALA A 1035 3.36 17.67 -21.03
N ILE A 1036 4.51 17.59 -20.37
CA ILE A 1036 4.61 17.61 -18.90
C ILE A 1036 5.44 18.82 -18.48
N ALA A 1037 4.75 19.84 -17.97
CA ALA A 1037 5.42 20.98 -17.34
C ALA A 1037 5.94 20.57 -15.95
N ARG A 1038 7.11 21.10 -15.59
CA ARG A 1038 7.76 20.91 -14.28
C ARG A 1038 8.11 22.28 -13.70
N ALA A 1039 7.85 22.44 -12.42
CA ALA A 1039 8.29 23.60 -11.63
C ALA A 1039 8.59 23.14 -10.19
N SER A 1040 9.42 23.87 -9.46
CA SER A 1040 9.52 23.64 -8.01
C SER A 1040 8.26 24.15 -7.30
N ALA A 1041 7.89 23.52 -6.18
CA ALA A 1041 6.76 23.95 -5.38
C ALA A 1041 6.97 25.39 -4.88
N GLY A 1042 8.18 25.73 -4.42
CA GLY A 1042 8.54 27.07 -3.96
C GLY A 1042 8.30 28.17 -5.01
N GLU A 1043 8.68 27.94 -6.27
CA GLU A 1043 8.48 28.91 -7.36
C GLU A 1043 7.00 29.26 -7.60
N LEU A 1044 6.10 28.30 -7.34
CA LEU A 1044 4.65 28.48 -7.52
C LEU A 1044 3.94 28.96 -6.24
N LEU A 1045 4.57 28.80 -5.07
CA LEU A 1045 4.06 29.24 -3.76
C LEU A 1045 4.36 30.72 -3.46
N ASP A 1046 5.18 31.38 -4.29
CA ASP A 1046 5.62 32.76 -4.18
C ASP A 1046 4.58 33.77 -3.64
N ASP A 1047 5.00 34.61 -2.69
CA ASP A 1047 4.17 35.52 -1.90
C ASP A 1047 3.48 36.62 -2.75
N ASP A 1048 4.04 36.99 -3.90
CA ASP A 1048 3.50 38.06 -4.76
C ASP A 1048 2.36 37.60 -5.69
N GLY A 1049 1.99 36.31 -5.70
CA GLY A 1049 0.83 35.81 -6.45
C GLY A 1049 1.03 35.70 -7.96
N LEU A 1050 1.45 36.79 -8.58
CA LEU A 1050 1.59 36.95 -10.03
C LEU A 1050 2.87 36.30 -10.55
N ALA A 1051 3.98 36.33 -9.81
CA ALA A 1051 5.22 35.68 -10.22
C ALA A 1051 5.05 34.16 -10.33
N GLY A 1052 4.40 33.52 -9.35
CA GLY A 1052 4.05 32.09 -9.41
C GLY A 1052 3.14 31.75 -10.59
N LEU A 1053 2.13 32.59 -10.89
CA LEU A 1053 1.28 32.42 -12.06
C LEU A 1053 2.06 32.53 -13.39
N ALA A 1054 2.96 33.50 -13.49
CA ALA A 1054 3.82 33.69 -14.66
C ALA A 1054 4.79 32.52 -14.85
N ARG A 1055 5.41 32.00 -13.78
CA ARG A 1055 6.28 30.81 -13.82
C ARG A 1055 5.51 29.56 -14.25
N ALA A 1056 4.33 29.33 -13.69
CA ALA A 1056 3.46 28.23 -14.12
C ALA A 1056 3.08 28.35 -15.60
N ALA A 1057 2.69 29.56 -16.05
CA ALA A 1057 2.35 29.83 -17.45
C ALA A 1057 3.55 29.59 -18.39
N ALA A 1058 4.74 30.06 -18.02
CA ALA A 1058 5.96 29.88 -18.78
C ALA A 1058 6.35 28.39 -18.87
N ALA A 1059 6.28 27.66 -17.76
CA ALA A 1059 6.57 26.22 -17.72
C ALA A 1059 5.60 25.42 -18.61
N ILE A 1060 4.31 25.74 -18.59
CA ILE A 1060 3.30 25.12 -19.46
C ILE A 1060 3.56 25.46 -20.93
N GLN A 1061 3.85 26.72 -21.27
CA GLN A 1061 4.20 27.10 -22.64
C GLN A 1061 5.47 26.40 -23.13
N ALA A 1062 6.48 26.29 -22.27
CA ALA A 1062 7.73 25.62 -22.59
C ALA A 1062 7.49 24.14 -22.90
N ALA A 1063 6.79 23.42 -22.01
CA ALA A 1063 6.47 22.01 -22.23
C ALA A 1063 5.66 21.80 -23.53
N ILE A 1064 4.67 22.66 -23.81
CA ILE A 1064 3.89 22.59 -25.06
C ILE A 1064 4.78 22.81 -26.29
N ARG A 1065 5.67 23.81 -26.27
CA ARG A 1065 6.55 24.11 -27.40
C ARG A 1065 7.56 22.99 -27.61
N ASP A 1066 8.23 22.56 -26.54
CA ASP A 1066 9.33 21.61 -26.61
C ASP A 1066 8.81 20.22 -27.06
N GLU A 1067 7.73 19.72 -26.45
CA GLU A 1067 7.21 18.37 -26.75
C GLU A 1067 6.29 18.31 -27.99
N LEU A 1068 5.71 19.43 -28.45
CA LEU A 1068 4.69 19.40 -29.51
C LEU A 1068 5.02 20.25 -30.75
N GLU A 1069 6.01 21.13 -30.68
CA GLU A 1069 6.38 22.04 -31.78
C GLU A 1069 7.82 21.81 -32.27
N LEU A 1070 8.76 21.58 -31.35
CA LEU A 1070 10.16 21.30 -31.67
C LEU A 1070 10.40 19.82 -31.97
N GLU A 1071 9.81 18.92 -31.18
CA GLU A 1071 9.89 17.47 -31.38
C GLU A 1071 8.72 16.94 -32.22
N ASP A 1072 8.85 15.69 -32.70
CA ASP A 1072 7.70 14.98 -33.27
C ASP A 1072 6.70 14.66 -32.15
N PRO A 1073 5.42 15.09 -32.23
CA PRO A 1073 4.47 14.97 -31.14
C PRO A 1073 4.22 13.54 -30.64
N VAL A 1074 4.56 12.51 -31.44
CA VAL A 1074 4.37 11.10 -31.08
C VAL A 1074 5.68 10.31 -30.99
N GLY A 1075 6.83 10.96 -31.16
CA GLY A 1075 8.13 10.30 -31.22
C GLY A 1075 8.66 9.71 -29.91
N GLY A 1076 8.01 10.02 -28.78
CA GLY A 1076 8.35 9.46 -27.45
C GLY A 1076 7.22 8.63 -26.82
N ALA A 1077 6.22 8.21 -27.61
CA ALA A 1077 5.01 7.56 -27.13
C ALA A 1077 5.28 6.26 -26.34
N GLU A 1078 6.37 5.55 -26.65
CA GLU A 1078 6.80 4.32 -25.99
C GLU A 1078 7.23 4.52 -24.53
N ARG A 1079 7.66 5.75 -24.19
CA ARG A 1079 8.17 6.11 -22.85
C ARG A 1079 7.18 6.87 -21.99
N TRP A 1080 6.06 7.36 -22.55
CA TRP A 1080 5.09 8.18 -21.80
C TRP A 1080 4.57 7.49 -20.53
N ALA A 1081 4.26 6.19 -20.60
CA ALA A 1081 3.80 5.45 -19.43
C ALA A 1081 4.86 5.37 -18.32
N GLU A 1082 6.15 5.26 -18.68
CA GLU A 1082 7.26 5.21 -17.72
C GLU A 1082 7.55 6.59 -17.13
N ARG A 1083 7.53 7.64 -17.97
CA ARG A 1083 7.66 9.04 -17.53
C ARG A 1083 6.59 9.37 -16.50
N LEU A 1084 5.34 9.00 -16.75
CA LEU A 1084 4.25 9.22 -15.80
C LEU A 1084 4.39 8.38 -14.51
N ALA A 1085 4.88 7.15 -14.62
CA ALA A 1085 5.11 6.29 -13.45
C ALA A 1085 6.28 6.76 -12.57
N ALA A 1086 7.23 7.51 -13.13
CA ALA A 1086 8.37 8.07 -12.40
C ALA A 1086 8.01 9.31 -11.57
N ILE A 1087 6.86 9.96 -11.84
CA ILE A 1087 6.42 11.13 -11.08
C ILE A 1087 5.93 10.68 -9.70
N PRO A 1088 6.41 11.28 -8.60
CA PRO A 1088 5.95 10.94 -7.25
C PRO A 1088 4.43 11.11 -7.10
N ARG A 1089 3.82 10.21 -6.32
CA ARG A 1089 2.37 10.24 -6.08
C ARG A 1089 1.95 11.57 -5.46
N GLY A 1090 0.84 12.12 -5.94
CA GLY A 1090 0.29 13.39 -5.45
C GLY A 1090 1.10 14.60 -5.89
N ARG A 1091 1.95 14.51 -6.92
CA ARG A 1091 2.65 15.68 -7.50
C ARG A 1091 2.27 15.99 -8.95
N LEU A 1092 1.35 15.23 -9.53
CA LEU A 1092 0.89 15.38 -10.90
C LEU A 1092 -0.55 15.91 -10.92
N THR A 1093 -0.73 17.11 -11.46
CA THR A 1093 -2.04 17.63 -11.86
C THR A 1093 -2.24 17.37 -13.35
N ALA A 1094 -3.34 16.72 -13.72
CA ALA A 1094 -3.68 16.48 -15.12
C ALA A 1094 -4.70 17.51 -15.63
N ALA A 1095 -4.44 18.10 -16.79
CA ALA A 1095 -5.46 18.85 -17.53
C ALA A 1095 -6.19 17.91 -18.49
N GLY A 1096 -7.49 17.76 -18.27
CA GLY A 1096 -8.42 17.14 -19.19
C GLY A 1096 -9.23 18.20 -19.96
N SER A 1097 -9.84 17.79 -21.09
CA SER A 1097 -10.74 18.66 -21.85
C SER A 1097 -10.07 19.95 -22.40
N SER A 1098 -10.85 20.81 -23.05
CA SER A 1098 -10.37 22.08 -23.60
C SER A 1098 -11.48 23.11 -23.67
N HIS A 1099 -11.16 24.37 -23.37
CA HIS A 1099 -12.05 25.52 -23.61
C HIS A 1099 -12.47 25.69 -25.08
N ARG A 1100 -11.80 25.01 -26.03
CA ARG A 1100 -12.22 24.98 -27.44
C ARG A 1100 -13.39 24.04 -27.70
N PHE A 1101 -13.66 23.15 -26.76
CA PHE A 1101 -14.86 22.33 -26.78
C PHE A 1101 -16.03 23.19 -26.33
N MET A 1102 -16.76 23.72 -27.31
CA MET A 1102 -17.91 24.60 -27.14
C MET A 1102 -19.12 23.79 -26.65
N ALA A 1103 -19.01 23.27 -25.43
CA ALA A 1103 -19.94 22.30 -24.85
C ALA A 1103 -21.37 22.83 -24.75
N TYR A 1104 -21.48 24.10 -24.39
CA TYR A 1104 -22.73 24.84 -24.30
C TYR A 1104 -23.36 25.16 -25.66
N GLY A 1105 -22.69 24.88 -26.78
CA GLY A 1105 -23.29 24.91 -28.12
C GLY A 1105 -24.05 23.63 -28.49
N THR A 1106 -24.17 22.66 -27.59
CA THR A 1106 -24.81 21.35 -27.87
C THR A 1106 -26.33 21.45 -27.77
N ASP A 1107 -26.98 21.83 -28.86
CA ASP A 1107 -28.44 21.98 -28.92
C ASP A 1107 -29.10 20.80 -29.64
N PHE A 1108 -29.86 19.96 -28.93
CA PHE A 1108 -30.63 18.86 -29.53
C PHE A 1108 -31.97 19.30 -30.17
N GLY A 1109 -32.24 20.61 -30.23
CA GLY A 1109 -33.48 21.21 -30.75
C GLY A 1109 -34.32 21.89 -29.67
N TRP A 1110 -33.81 21.99 -28.44
CA TRP A 1110 -34.53 22.56 -27.29
C TRP A 1110 -33.78 23.72 -26.62
N GLY A 1111 -32.63 24.11 -27.16
CA GLY A 1111 -31.74 25.13 -26.63
C GLY A 1111 -30.40 24.58 -26.12
N ALA A 1112 -29.54 25.48 -25.65
CA ALA A 1112 -28.27 25.14 -25.04
C ALA A 1112 -28.45 24.42 -23.69
N PRO A 1113 -27.52 23.54 -23.28
CA PRO A 1113 -27.55 22.95 -21.96
C PRO A 1113 -27.29 24.03 -20.90
N SER A 1114 -27.94 23.90 -19.73
CA SER A 1114 -27.66 24.73 -18.56
C SER A 1114 -26.33 24.36 -17.89
N ARG A 1115 -25.88 23.11 -18.04
CA ARG A 1115 -24.60 22.62 -17.52
C ARG A 1115 -24.06 21.44 -18.32
N VAL A 1116 -22.73 21.33 -18.42
CA VAL A 1116 -22.05 20.15 -18.98
C VAL A 1116 -20.93 19.69 -18.07
N GLU A 1117 -20.85 18.39 -17.79
CA GLU A 1117 -19.93 17.83 -16.82
C GLU A 1117 -19.24 16.53 -17.31
N LEU A 1118 -17.97 16.36 -16.92
CA LEU A 1118 -17.20 15.12 -17.14
C LEU A 1118 -17.28 14.23 -15.91
N VAL A 1119 -18.15 13.23 -15.90
CA VAL A 1119 -18.38 12.41 -14.70
C VAL A 1119 -17.16 11.54 -14.36
N THR A 1120 -16.47 11.03 -15.37
CA THR A 1120 -15.34 10.11 -15.18
C THR A 1120 -14.08 10.81 -14.72
N VAL A 1121 -13.50 10.31 -13.63
CA VAL A 1121 -12.25 10.80 -13.04
C VAL A 1121 -11.13 9.79 -13.30
N TYR A 1122 -10.11 10.18 -14.06
CA TYR A 1122 -8.99 9.30 -14.43
C TYR A 1122 -7.73 9.47 -13.58
N GLY A 1123 -7.77 10.31 -12.55
CA GLY A 1123 -6.62 10.63 -11.71
C GLY A 1123 -7.01 11.29 -10.38
N ASN A 1124 -6.01 11.51 -9.51
CA ASN A 1124 -6.26 12.09 -8.18
C ASN A 1124 -6.46 13.61 -8.20
N GLU A 1125 -5.92 14.28 -9.23
CA GLU A 1125 -5.94 15.73 -9.42
C GLU A 1125 -6.23 16.02 -10.90
N LEU A 1126 -7.44 16.49 -11.21
CA LEU A 1126 -7.90 16.73 -12.57
C LEU A 1126 -8.47 18.14 -12.68
N VAL A 1127 -8.03 18.87 -13.70
CA VAL A 1127 -8.60 20.16 -14.11
C VAL A 1127 -9.21 19.98 -15.50
N ALA A 1128 -10.51 20.27 -15.65
CA ALA A 1128 -11.22 20.18 -16.91
C ALA A 1128 -11.79 21.53 -17.33
N MET A 1129 -11.55 21.92 -18.58
CA MET A 1129 -12.06 23.17 -19.15
C MET A 1129 -13.10 22.92 -20.24
N LEU A 1130 -14.17 23.70 -20.28
CA LEU A 1130 -15.19 23.70 -21.31
C LEU A 1130 -15.57 25.14 -21.71
N GLY A 1131 -15.71 25.39 -23.01
CA GLY A 1131 -16.09 26.71 -23.52
C GLY A 1131 -17.53 26.79 -23.98
N GLY A 1132 -17.90 27.96 -24.49
CA GLY A 1132 -19.22 28.22 -25.06
C GLY A 1132 -20.25 28.71 -24.06
N ALA A 1133 -19.87 28.97 -22.80
CA ALA A 1133 -20.74 29.63 -21.84
C ALA A 1133 -21.08 31.06 -22.31
N ALA A 1134 -22.13 31.64 -21.74
CA ALA A 1134 -22.58 33.00 -22.07
C ALA A 1134 -21.42 34.02 -22.02
N ASP A 1135 -21.48 35.01 -22.91
CA ASP A 1135 -20.51 36.10 -23.03
C ASP A 1135 -19.04 35.67 -23.22
N GLY A 1136 -18.81 34.46 -23.75
CA GLY A 1136 -17.47 33.94 -24.00
C GLY A 1136 -16.76 33.38 -22.76
N GLY A 1137 -17.51 33.05 -21.71
CA GLY A 1137 -16.99 32.44 -20.50
C GLY A 1137 -16.45 31.01 -20.69
N VAL A 1138 -15.63 30.58 -19.72
CA VAL A 1138 -15.04 29.24 -19.66
C VAL A 1138 -15.39 28.59 -18.32
N GLN A 1139 -15.97 27.40 -18.38
CA GLN A 1139 -16.16 26.54 -17.23
C GLN A 1139 -14.85 25.82 -16.89
N VAL A 1140 -14.50 25.80 -15.60
CA VAL A 1140 -13.33 25.11 -15.05
C VAL A 1140 -13.82 24.17 -13.94
N SER A 1141 -13.81 22.87 -14.20
CA SER A 1141 -14.19 21.84 -13.23
C SER A 1141 -12.93 21.19 -12.65
N VAL A 1142 -12.85 21.10 -11.33
CA VAL A 1142 -11.67 20.59 -10.62
C VAL A 1142 -12.06 19.42 -9.73
N VAL A 1143 -11.25 18.36 -9.79
CA VAL A 1143 -11.32 17.21 -8.89
C VAL A 1143 -10.05 17.16 -8.06
N LEU A 1144 -10.23 17.17 -6.74
CA LEU A 1144 -9.12 17.22 -5.77
C LEU A 1144 -9.50 16.44 -4.50
N GLY A 1145 -8.50 16.03 -3.71
CA GLY A 1145 -8.73 15.46 -2.39
C GLY A 1145 -9.53 16.41 -1.49
N ARG A 1146 -10.47 15.87 -0.71
CA ARG A 1146 -11.40 16.62 0.15
C ARG A 1146 -10.69 17.65 1.03
N ALA A 1147 -9.57 17.26 1.64
CA ALA A 1147 -8.80 18.12 2.54
C ALA A 1147 -8.29 19.41 1.90
N PHE A 1148 -8.20 19.46 0.56
CA PHE A 1148 -7.59 20.58 -0.16
C PHE A 1148 -8.61 21.39 -0.98
N MET A 1149 -9.85 20.93 -1.16
CA MET A 1149 -10.81 21.55 -2.08
C MET A 1149 -11.24 22.96 -1.65
N ASP A 1150 -11.46 23.18 -0.35
CA ASP A 1150 -11.82 24.51 0.16
C ASP A 1150 -10.67 25.50 0.00
N ALA A 1151 -9.47 25.11 0.42
CA ALA A 1151 -8.26 25.91 0.23
C ALA A 1151 -8.00 26.19 -1.26
N PHE A 1152 -8.23 25.22 -2.14
CA PHE A 1152 -8.16 25.42 -3.59
C PHE A 1152 -9.16 26.47 -4.06
N ALA A 1153 -10.44 26.34 -3.70
CA ALA A 1153 -11.50 27.25 -4.13
C ALA A 1153 -11.21 28.70 -3.69
N ASP A 1154 -10.70 28.88 -2.47
CA ASP A 1154 -10.31 30.18 -1.93
C ASP A 1154 -9.10 30.77 -2.67
N ASN A 1155 -8.08 29.95 -2.96
CA ASN A 1155 -6.92 30.39 -3.74
C ASN A 1155 -7.29 30.73 -5.18
N PHE A 1156 -8.18 29.93 -5.79
CA PHE A 1156 -8.62 30.11 -7.16
C PHE A 1156 -9.40 31.42 -7.31
N ARG A 1157 -10.42 31.64 -6.47
CA ARG A 1157 -11.25 32.88 -6.51
C ARG A 1157 -10.44 34.13 -6.18
N ARG A 1158 -9.56 34.09 -5.18
CA ARG A 1158 -8.70 35.24 -4.83
C ARG A 1158 -7.82 35.67 -5.98
N GLN A 1159 -7.20 34.72 -6.68
CA GLN A 1159 -6.31 35.02 -7.80
C GLN A 1159 -7.04 35.54 -9.03
N VAL A 1160 -8.32 35.15 -9.23
CA VAL A 1160 -9.19 35.70 -10.29
C VAL A 1160 -9.50 37.19 -10.04
N VAL A 1161 -9.87 37.57 -8.81
CA VAL A 1161 -10.45 38.89 -8.51
C VAL A 1161 -9.41 39.96 -8.08
N ALA A 1162 -8.18 39.60 -7.70
CA ALA A 1162 -7.25 40.52 -7.03
C ALA A 1162 -7.08 41.91 -7.72
N CYS A 1163 -7.50 42.95 -6.99
CA CYS A 1163 -7.27 44.37 -7.27
C CYS A 1163 -5.79 44.75 -7.06
N PRO A 1164 -5.29 45.82 -7.71
CA PRO A 1164 -3.86 46.19 -7.68
C PRO A 1164 -3.29 46.66 -6.33
N ASN A 1165 -4.04 46.65 -5.22
CA ASN A 1165 -3.58 47.18 -3.94
C ASN A 1165 -4.32 46.54 -2.76
N SER A 1166 -3.79 45.45 -2.19
CA SER A 1166 -4.01 45.16 -0.77
C SER A 1166 -2.88 44.32 -0.20
N THR A 1167 -2.07 44.97 0.64
CA THR A 1167 -1.05 44.40 1.51
C THR A 1167 -1.63 43.27 2.36
N VAL A 1168 -1.12 42.06 2.19
CA VAL A 1168 -1.55 40.88 2.96
C VAL A 1168 -0.90 40.88 4.34
N SER A 1169 -1.73 40.84 5.37
CA SER A 1169 -1.34 40.61 6.76
C SER A 1169 -0.87 39.17 6.97
N ARG A 1170 0.29 39.04 7.64
CA ARG A 1170 0.97 37.80 8.02
C ARG A 1170 0.07 36.86 8.85
N CYS A 1171 -0.18 35.65 8.36
CA CYS A 1171 -0.51 34.52 9.22
C CYS A 1171 0.79 33.89 9.74
N ARG A 1172 1.24 34.36 10.91
CA ARG A 1172 1.86 33.48 11.90
C ARG A 1172 0.71 32.93 12.74
N HIS A 1173 0.56 31.61 12.83
CA HIS A 1173 0.21 30.95 14.09
C HIS A 1173 0.48 29.45 14.03
N HIS A 1174 1.32 29.05 14.99
CA HIS A 1174 1.53 27.77 15.69
C HIS A 1174 1.32 26.45 14.97
#